data_AF-A0AAV6WXC9-F1
#
_entry.id   AF-A0AAV6WXC9-F1
#
_cell.length_a   1.000
_cell.length_b   1.000
_cell.length_c   1.000
_cell.angle_alpha   90.00
_cell.angle_beta   90.00
_cell.angle_gamma   90.00
#
_symmetry.space_group_name_H-M   'P 1'
#
loop_
_entity.id
_entity.type
_entity.pdbx_description
1 polymer ?
#
loop_
_entity_poly.entity_id
_entity_poly.type
_entity_poly.pdbx_seq_one_letter_code
_entity_poly.pdbx_strand_id
1 'polypeptide(L)'
;MFEKSVSKMSLSDLMKATNDFSKENIIGTGRTGTMYKAVLEDGTSLMVKRLQDTQHSEKEFTSEMSTLGNVKHRNLVPLIGFCMTKKERLLVYKHMPKGTLHDNIHITGDGAEVMDWPLRLKIGIRAAKGFAWLHHSCNPRIIHRNISSNCILLDSDYEPKISDFGLARLMNPIDTHLSTFVNGEFGDLGYVAPEYARTLVATPKGDVYSFGVVLLELVTGEKPTFVTKAPESFKGNLVEWISQLSTASKLPDAIDTSLSGKGFDSEIFQFLKVACSCVLPGHKERPTMFEVYQLLRAIGQRYDFTTEDDILMVNETEDEEKLVELIVAREAHKTISVESVDVGLKICGALTQVGRSSIEIPLDVTQKLLHMLQGLSSGLPRYEACYVPAISSWFIFMVVTSMVKYIRAPPPLVTIFLLFLLTRESFSNASQSDVECLRAIKASLQDPSNNLASWDFSNTTEGSICHFTGVDCWHDDENRVLNIRIADMGLRGEFPLGVAGCSSITGFDISSNNIHGNIPNNISKLIGYVTSLDLSSNQLSGEIPVDIANCTYLNLLRLDDNQLTGQIPPQIGLLNRMKTFSVTRNRLSGPVPRFINGTIFSAESYANNVGLCDEPFPPCQRPARKSHAPVIVGGAVGGLAISAFVFSIVMFVIVSKMSRKKKKGEWAKSIKDARRIKASYMYIFFWWH
;
A
#
# COMPACT_ATOMS: atom_id res chain seq x y z
N MET A 1 2.34 -2.17 22.01
CA MET A 1 1.92 -0.92 22.68
C MET A 1 1.07 -0.11 21.69
N PHE A 2 -0.26 -0.16 21.79
CA PHE A 2 -1.15 0.49 20.82
C PHE A 2 -0.99 2.02 20.90
N GLU A 3 -0.35 2.62 19.89
CA GLU A 3 -0.07 4.05 19.84
C GLU A 3 -1.36 4.88 19.74
N LYS A 4 -1.46 5.92 20.58
CA LYS A 4 -2.61 6.85 20.62
C LYS A 4 -2.84 7.47 19.24
N SER A 5 -4.09 7.41 18.77
CA SER A 5 -4.58 8.23 17.67
C SER A 5 -4.28 9.72 17.92
N VAL A 6 -3.98 10.48 16.85
CA VAL A 6 -3.81 11.94 16.89
C VAL A 6 -4.97 12.57 17.65
N SER A 7 -4.67 13.40 18.64
CA SER A 7 -5.70 13.91 19.56
C SER A 7 -6.45 15.11 18.98
N LYS A 8 -7.78 15.07 19.02
CA LYS A 8 -8.62 16.23 18.68
C LYS A 8 -8.50 17.28 19.80
N MET A 9 -8.13 18.51 19.44
CA MET A 9 -7.92 19.62 20.36
C MET A 9 -9.02 20.67 20.23
N SER A 10 -9.26 21.44 21.30
CA SER A 10 -10.25 22.53 21.30
C SER A 10 -9.69 23.77 20.62
N LEU A 11 -10.52 24.44 19.81
CA LEU A 11 -10.19 25.74 19.22
C LEU A 11 -9.93 26.80 20.29
N SER A 12 -10.68 26.79 21.40
CA SER A 12 -10.52 27.75 22.51
C SER A 12 -9.11 27.71 23.09
N ASP A 13 -8.58 26.49 23.27
CA ASP A 13 -7.32 26.26 23.94
C ASP A 13 -6.17 26.68 23.02
N LEU A 14 -6.29 26.37 21.72
CA LEU A 14 -5.33 26.80 20.71
C LEU A 14 -5.34 28.31 20.48
N MET A 15 -6.51 28.96 20.53
CA MET A 15 -6.62 30.42 20.48
C MET A 15 -5.91 31.05 21.67
N LYS A 16 -6.18 30.58 22.90
CA LYS A 16 -5.49 31.06 24.10
C LYS A 16 -3.98 30.85 24.02
N ALA A 17 -3.54 29.66 23.61
CA ALA A 17 -2.13 29.31 23.51
C ALA A 17 -1.36 30.10 22.44
N THR A 18 -2.05 30.56 21.40
CA THR A 18 -1.46 31.38 20.31
C THR A 18 -1.68 32.87 20.50
N ASN A 19 -2.24 33.31 21.63
CA ASN A 19 -2.69 34.69 21.86
C ASN A 19 -3.59 35.19 20.72
N ASP A 20 -4.69 34.47 20.49
CA ASP A 20 -5.67 34.69 19.41
C ASP A 20 -5.05 34.77 18.01
N PHE A 21 -4.10 33.86 17.73
CA PHE A 21 -3.34 33.84 16.47
C PHE A 21 -2.65 35.19 16.18
N SER A 22 -2.04 35.78 17.22
CA SER A 22 -1.29 37.04 17.09
C SER A 22 -0.19 36.95 16.05
N LYS A 23 0.03 38.07 15.32
CA LYS A 23 1.12 38.20 14.34
C LYS A 23 2.51 38.00 14.95
N GLU A 24 2.67 38.31 16.23
CA GLU A 24 3.93 38.13 16.97
C GLU A 24 4.30 36.65 17.16
N ASN A 25 3.31 35.75 17.08
CA ASN A 25 3.51 34.32 17.21
C ASN A 25 3.67 33.63 15.85
N ILE A 26 3.70 34.35 14.73
CA ILE A 26 3.90 33.74 13.41
C ILE A 26 5.34 33.22 13.31
N ILE A 27 5.48 31.91 13.09
CA ILE A 27 6.75 31.27 12.75
C ILE A 27 7.01 31.42 11.25
N GLY A 28 5.98 31.24 10.44
CA GLY A 28 6.07 31.36 8.99
C GLY A 28 4.70 31.35 8.34
N THR A 29 4.60 31.96 7.16
CA THR A 29 3.40 31.92 6.34
C THR A 29 3.73 31.28 5.01
N GLY A 30 2.96 30.28 4.61
CA GLY A 30 3.10 29.63 3.32
C GLY A 30 1.75 29.41 2.66
N ARG A 31 1.77 28.83 1.46
CA ARG A 31 0.58 28.53 0.66
C ARG A 31 -0.42 27.62 1.36
N THR A 32 0.06 26.68 2.15
CA THR A 32 -0.77 25.73 2.91
C THR A 32 -1.35 26.36 4.19
N GLY A 33 -1.04 27.62 4.49
CA GLY A 33 -1.51 28.35 5.66
C GLY A 33 -0.38 28.92 6.51
N THR A 34 -0.76 29.53 7.65
CA THR A 34 0.17 30.19 8.57
C THR A 34 0.51 29.28 9.76
N MET A 35 1.79 29.18 10.10
CA MET A 35 2.29 28.46 11.26
C MET A 35 2.49 29.42 12.43
N TYR A 36 1.90 29.11 13.58
CA TYR A 36 1.98 29.89 14.80
C TYR A 36 2.71 29.11 15.90
N LYS A 37 3.50 29.82 16.73
CA LYS A 37 3.95 29.31 18.02
C LYS A 37 2.78 29.34 18.99
N ALA A 38 2.60 28.25 19.71
CA ALA A 38 1.60 28.13 20.77
C ALA A 38 2.29 27.74 22.08
N VAL A 39 1.90 28.36 23.18
CA VAL A 39 2.37 28.00 24.53
C VAL A 39 1.16 27.64 25.37
N LEU A 40 1.07 26.37 25.76
CA LEU A 40 0.00 25.86 26.63
C LEU A 40 0.17 26.40 28.06
N GLU A 41 -0.87 26.27 28.88
CA GLU A 41 -0.87 26.76 30.28
C GLU A 41 0.19 26.11 31.17
N ASP A 42 0.57 24.88 30.84
CA ASP A 42 1.64 24.12 31.51
C ASP A 42 3.05 24.52 31.06
N GLY A 43 3.16 25.50 30.15
CA GLY A 43 4.43 25.96 29.56
C GLY A 43 4.88 25.14 28.35
N THR A 44 4.16 24.09 27.96
CA THR A 44 4.50 23.28 26.79
C THR A 44 4.37 24.11 25.52
N SER A 45 5.47 24.22 24.76
CA SER A 45 5.48 24.89 23.47
C SER A 45 5.11 23.93 22.34
N LEU A 46 4.25 24.39 21.43
CA LEU A 46 3.76 23.67 20.25
C LEU A 46 3.83 24.59 19.02
N MET A 47 3.67 24.01 17.83
CA MET A 47 3.39 24.78 16.62
C MET A 47 1.99 24.44 16.12
N VAL A 48 1.23 25.46 15.76
CA VAL A 48 -0.14 25.33 15.28
C VAL A 48 -0.19 25.87 13.86
N LYS A 49 -0.41 24.99 12.89
CA LYS A 49 -0.63 25.38 11.51
C LYS A 49 -2.10 25.63 11.29
N ARG A 50 -2.46 26.85 10.94
CA ARG A 50 -3.80 27.23 10.51
C ARG A 50 -3.89 27.12 9.00
N LEU A 51 -4.60 26.10 8.51
CA LEU A 51 -4.73 25.84 7.09
C LEU A 51 -5.63 26.88 6.43
N GLN A 52 -5.28 27.26 5.20
CA GLN A 52 -6.08 28.16 4.36
C GLN A 52 -7.23 27.37 3.70
N ASP A 53 -8.42 27.99 3.60
CA ASP A 53 -9.68 27.48 2.99
C ASP A 53 -9.63 26.05 2.42
N THR A 54 -9.99 25.05 3.24
CA THR A 54 -10.06 23.66 2.80
C THR A 54 -11.43 23.38 2.17
N GLN A 55 -11.46 22.82 0.95
CA GLN A 55 -12.70 22.38 0.29
C GLN A 55 -13.23 21.03 0.81
N HIS A 56 -12.52 20.38 1.73
CA HIS A 56 -12.88 19.06 2.27
C HIS A 56 -14.00 19.12 3.31
N SER A 57 -14.86 18.11 3.27
CA SER A 57 -15.81 17.82 4.35
C SER A 57 -15.08 17.42 5.64
N GLU A 58 -15.75 17.56 6.78
CA GLU A 58 -15.17 17.16 8.09
C GLU A 58 -14.79 15.68 8.14
N LYS A 59 -15.57 14.82 7.48
CA LYS A 59 -15.30 13.37 7.41
C LYS A 59 -14.02 13.07 6.63
N GLU A 60 -13.84 13.72 5.48
CA GLU A 60 -12.63 13.58 4.66
C GLU A 60 -11.42 14.07 5.43
N PHE A 61 -11.48 15.26 6.03
CA PHE A 61 -10.36 15.78 6.81
C PHE A 61 -9.97 14.86 7.97
N THR A 62 -10.94 14.27 8.67
CA THR A 62 -10.68 13.32 9.76
C THR A 62 -9.98 12.05 9.26
N SER A 63 -10.43 11.49 8.14
CA SER A 63 -9.82 10.31 7.51
C SER A 63 -8.37 10.60 7.07
N GLU A 64 -8.16 11.79 6.50
CA GLU A 64 -6.84 12.26 6.09
C GLU A 64 -5.91 12.44 7.29
N MET A 65 -6.40 12.98 8.41
CA MET A 65 -5.66 13.10 9.68
C MET A 65 -5.31 11.76 10.30
N SER A 66 -6.22 10.78 10.23
CA SER A 66 -5.90 9.42 10.68
C SER A 66 -4.79 8.80 9.85
N THR A 67 -4.71 9.14 8.56
CA THR A 67 -3.64 8.66 7.69
C THR A 67 -2.33 9.39 7.96
N LEU A 68 -2.36 10.73 8.03
CA LEU A 68 -1.18 11.55 8.26
C LEU A 68 -0.57 11.31 9.65
N GLY A 69 -1.41 11.07 10.64
CA GLY A 69 -1.00 10.71 12.01
C GLY A 69 -0.20 9.41 12.14
N ASN A 70 -0.40 8.49 11.20
CA ASN A 70 0.31 7.21 11.16
C ASN A 70 1.68 7.32 10.45
N VAL A 71 1.97 8.45 9.79
CA VAL A 71 3.24 8.68 9.12
C VAL A 71 4.26 9.14 10.15
N LYS A 72 5.14 8.22 10.57
CA LYS A 72 6.16 8.48 11.58
C LYS A 72 7.55 8.14 11.05
N HIS A 73 8.44 9.12 11.10
CA HIS A 73 9.85 8.95 10.78
C HIS A 73 10.66 10.00 11.53
N ARG A 74 11.90 9.67 11.91
CA ARG A 74 12.77 10.52 12.75
C ARG A 74 13.00 11.91 12.17
N ASN A 75 13.04 12.03 10.83
CA ASN A 75 13.24 13.29 10.12
C ASN A 75 11.94 13.93 9.61
N LEU A 76 10.78 13.53 10.14
CA LEU A 76 9.50 14.19 9.89
C LEU A 76 9.02 14.88 11.17
N VAL A 77 8.32 16.00 11.04
CA VAL A 77 7.70 16.68 12.18
C VAL A 77 6.55 15.81 12.70
N PRO A 78 6.56 15.38 13.98
CA PRO A 78 5.46 14.59 14.52
C PRO A 78 4.17 15.41 14.65
N LEU A 79 3.09 14.91 14.07
CA LEU A 79 1.74 15.44 14.26
C LEU A 79 1.20 14.97 15.63
N ILE A 80 0.94 15.92 16.52
CA ILE A 80 0.46 15.66 17.89
C ILE A 80 -1.06 15.66 17.91
N GLY A 81 -1.67 16.62 17.21
CA GLY A 81 -3.08 16.89 17.29
C GLY A 81 -3.63 17.59 16.05
N PHE A 82 -4.95 17.70 16.00
CA PHE A 82 -5.63 18.56 15.04
C PHE A 82 -6.85 19.19 15.70
N CYS A 83 -7.31 20.31 15.15
CA CYS A 83 -8.59 20.92 15.51
C CYS A 83 -9.42 21.15 14.24
N MET A 84 -10.70 20.79 14.32
CA MET A 84 -11.70 21.11 13.31
C MET A 84 -12.90 21.73 14.00
N THR A 85 -13.24 22.96 13.62
CA THR A 85 -14.44 23.63 14.12
C THR A 85 -14.93 24.60 13.07
N LYS A 86 -16.16 24.39 12.55
CA LYS A 86 -16.74 25.20 11.47
C LYS A 86 -15.81 25.19 10.24
N LYS A 87 -15.26 26.36 9.86
CA LYS A 87 -14.30 26.52 8.76
C LYS A 87 -12.83 26.39 9.19
N GLU A 88 -12.55 26.37 10.49
CA GLU A 88 -11.18 26.27 10.99
C GLU A 88 -10.68 24.83 10.85
N ARG A 89 -9.46 24.71 10.30
CA ARG A 89 -8.69 23.48 10.23
C ARG A 89 -7.28 23.77 10.73
N LEU A 90 -6.94 23.22 11.88
CA LEU A 90 -5.66 23.44 12.53
C LEU A 90 -4.93 22.11 12.69
N LEU A 91 -3.63 22.13 12.44
CA LEU A 91 -2.72 21.01 12.70
C LEU A 91 -1.77 21.40 13.82
N VAL A 92 -1.55 20.49 14.76
CA VAL A 92 -0.73 20.76 15.95
C VAL A 92 0.48 19.85 15.95
N TYR A 93 1.65 20.46 15.94
CA TYR A 93 2.94 19.82 15.82
C TYR A 93 3.81 20.09 17.06
N LYS A 94 4.81 19.24 17.26
CA LYS A 94 5.86 19.48 18.25
C LYS A 94 6.62 20.77 17.92
N HIS A 95 6.94 21.59 18.92
CA HIS A 95 7.75 22.79 18.74
C HIS A 95 9.19 22.49 18.28
N MET A 96 9.64 23.26 17.28
CA MET A 96 10.98 23.22 16.70
C MET A 96 11.73 24.51 17.05
N PRO A 97 12.53 24.52 18.14
CA PRO A 97 13.04 25.76 18.74
C PRO A 97 14.06 26.51 17.87
N LYS A 98 14.69 25.85 16.90
CA LYS A 98 15.65 26.48 15.99
C LYS A 98 14.98 27.04 14.72
N GLY A 99 13.66 26.89 14.57
CA GLY A 99 12.91 27.48 13.46
C GLY A 99 13.15 26.77 12.13
N THR A 100 13.06 27.53 11.03
CA THR A 100 13.20 27.01 9.66
C THR A 100 14.67 26.97 9.23
N LEU A 101 15.02 26.05 8.33
CA LEU A 101 16.33 26.04 7.70
C LEU A 101 16.59 27.33 6.92
N HIS A 102 15.56 27.90 6.29
CA HIS A 102 15.64 29.17 5.57
C HIS A 102 16.24 30.28 6.44
N ASP A 103 15.70 30.48 7.64
CA ASP A 103 16.16 31.53 8.56
C ASP A 103 17.56 31.26 9.11
N ASN A 104 17.96 29.99 9.22
CA ASN A 104 19.28 29.59 9.70
C ASN A 104 20.39 29.71 8.64
N ILE A 105 20.05 29.67 7.35
CA ILE A 105 21.02 29.87 6.25
C ILE A 105 21.08 31.35 5.85
N HIS A 106 19.92 32.01 5.76
CA HIS A 106 19.79 33.38 5.24
C HIS A 106 19.76 34.43 6.35
N ILE A 107 20.64 34.29 7.34
CA ILE A 107 20.60 35.13 8.53
C ILE A 107 20.85 36.60 8.16
N THR A 108 19.97 37.48 8.63
CA THR A 108 20.07 38.93 8.46
C THR A 108 20.30 39.57 9.83
N GLY A 109 21.56 39.69 10.26
CA GLY A 109 21.90 40.33 11.53
C GLY A 109 23.40 40.33 11.84
N ASP A 110 23.88 41.43 12.41
CA ASP A 110 25.27 41.57 12.83
C ASP A 110 25.54 40.70 14.08
N GLY A 111 26.52 39.79 14.01
CA GLY A 111 26.89 38.88 15.11
C GLY A 111 26.20 37.50 15.12
N ALA A 112 25.45 37.12 14.09
CA ALA A 112 24.87 35.79 14.01
C ALA A 112 25.89 34.72 13.58
N GLU A 113 25.88 33.57 14.26
CA GLU A 113 26.81 32.48 14.02
C GLU A 113 26.46 31.75 12.71
N VAL A 114 27.36 31.82 11.72
CA VAL A 114 27.17 31.17 10.42
C VAL A 114 27.29 29.66 10.58
N MET A 115 26.32 28.93 10.05
CA MET A 115 26.30 27.46 10.10
C MET A 115 27.56 26.87 9.43
N ASP A 116 28.27 26.02 10.17
CA ASP A 116 29.47 25.35 9.70
C ASP A 116 29.17 24.20 8.71
N TRP A 117 30.19 23.74 8.00
CA TRP A 117 30.02 22.71 6.98
C TRP A 117 29.50 21.37 7.53
N PRO A 118 30.04 20.79 8.62
CA PRO A 118 29.53 19.55 9.19
C PRO A 118 28.03 19.60 9.47
N LEU A 119 27.52 20.71 9.99
CA LEU A 119 26.11 20.86 10.29
C LEU A 119 25.25 20.97 9.01
N ARG A 120 25.70 21.76 8.01
CA ARG A 120 25.02 21.82 6.69
C ARG A 120 24.94 20.45 6.03
N LEU A 121 26.03 19.69 6.09
CA LEU A 121 26.10 18.33 5.55
C LEU A 121 25.16 17.37 6.30
N LYS A 122 25.15 17.41 7.64
CA LYS A 122 24.22 16.63 8.47
C LYS A 122 22.78 16.91 8.08
N ILE A 123 22.41 18.19 7.95
CA ILE A 123 21.05 18.60 7.58
C ILE A 123 20.68 18.07 6.19
N GLY A 124 21.56 18.23 5.19
CA GLY A 124 21.35 17.70 3.84
C GLY A 124 21.13 16.18 3.83
N ILE A 125 21.98 15.41 4.52
CA ILE A 125 21.87 13.94 4.60
C ILE A 125 20.57 13.51 5.27
N ARG A 126 20.25 14.08 6.43
CA ARG A 126 19.11 13.68 7.24
C ARG A 126 17.78 14.11 6.62
N ALA A 127 17.72 15.26 5.96
CA ALA A 127 16.57 15.66 5.16
C ALA A 127 16.39 14.74 3.94
N ALA A 128 17.48 14.40 3.22
CA ALA A 128 17.42 13.46 2.11
C ALA A 128 16.87 12.09 2.55
N LYS A 129 17.28 11.58 3.73
CA LYS A 129 16.75 10.34 4.33
C LYS A 129 15.23 10.41 4.52
N GLY A 130 14.73 11.52 5.07
CA GLY A 130 13.30 11.73 5.28
C GLY A 130 12.49 11.76 3.98
N PHE A 131 12.97 12.48 2.96
CA PHE A 131 12.32 12.51 1.64
C PHE A 131 12.39 11.16 0.91
N ALA A 132 13.54 10.46 0.98
CA ALA A 132 13.68 9.12 0.43
C ALA A 132 12.67 8.14 1.05
N TRP A 133 12.46 8.21 2.37
CA TRP A 133 11.47 7.40 3.06
C TRP A 133 10.03 7.68 2.59
N LEU A 134 9.67 8.96 2.38
CA LEU A 134 8.37 9.34 1.82
C LEU A 134 8.15 8.77 0.40
N HIS A 135 9.19 8.74 -0.42
CA HIS A 135 9.12 8.31 -1.82
C HIS A 135 9.19 6.78 -2.01
N HIS A 136 10.00 6.09 -1.20
CA HIS A 136 10.35 4.69 -1.42
C HIS A 136 9.81 3.73 -0.35
N SER A 137 9.49 4.22 0.86
CA SER A 137 9.06 3.37 1.99
C SER A 137 7.57 3.51 2.33
N CYS A 138 6.93 4.64 1.98
CA CYS A 138 5.50 4.82 2.18
C CYS A 138 4.67 4.11 1.10
N ASN A 139 3.59 3.44 1.50
CA ASN A 139 2.59 2.86 0.61
C ASN A 139 1.17 3.32 1.01
N PRO A 140 0.48 4.14 0.21
CA PRO A 140 0.92 4.69 -1.08
C PRO A 140 2.08 5.68 -0.94
N ARG A 141 2.89 5.81 -2.00
CA ARG A 141 4.00 6.77 -2.10
C ARG A 141 3.51 8.19 -1.77
N ILE A 142 4.27 8.93 -0.95
CA ILE A 142 3.95 10.31 -0.60
C ILE A 142 4.87 11.25 -1.38
N ILE A 143 4.30 12.09 -2.25
CA ILE A 143 5.00 13.19 -2.92
C ILE A 143 4.74 14.47 -2.11
N HIS A 144 5.79 15.20 -1.76
CA HIS A 144 5.72 16.38 -0.91
C HIS A 144 5.13 17.59 -1.63
N ARG A 145 5.50 17.84 -2.90
CA ARG A 145 4.99 18.90 -3.81
C ARG A 145 5.32 20.34 -3.44
N ASN A 146 5.83 20.59 -2.24
CA ASN A 146 6.25 21.92 -1.78
C ASN A 146 7.56 21.90 -1.00
N ILE A 147 8.60 21.21 -1.50
CA ILE A 147 9.89 21.18 -0.82
C ILE A 147 10.55 22.56 -0.96
N SER A 148 10.93 23.17 0.17
CA SER A 148 11.71 24.41 0.24
C SER A 148 12.50 24.45 1.55
N SER A 149 13.44 25.39 1.72
CA SER A 149 14.15 25.55 2.99
C SER A 149 13.23 25.97 4.14
N ASN A 150 12.04 26.51 3.85
CA ASN A 150 11.01 26.81 4.85
C ASN A 150 10.29 25.58 5.41
N CYS A 151 10.21 24.48 4.63
CA CYS A 151 9.53 23.27 5.06
C CYS A 151 10.42 22.35 5.93
N ILE A 152 11.72 22.63 6.03
CA ILE A 152 12.66 21.90 6.88
C ILE A 152 12.84 22.67 8.18
N LEU A 153 12.31 22.14 9.27
CA LEU A 153 12.43 22.72 10.60
C LEU A 153 13.57 22.07 11.37
N LEU A 154 14.17 22.80 12.31
CA LEU A 154 15.30 22.33 13.11
C LEU A 154 14.90 22.21 14.58
N ASP A 155 15.18 21.04 15.17
CA ASP A 155 14.99 20.83 16.60
C ASP A 155 16.15 21.41 17.44
N SER A 156 16.17 21.14 18.74
CA SER A 156 17.20 21.65 19.66
C SER A 156 18.62 21.22 19.27
N ASP A 157 18.76 20.07 18.61
CA ASP A 157 20.05 19.45 18.23
C ASP A 157 20.38 19.70 16.75
N TYR A 158 19.68 20.68 16.15
CA TYR A 158 19.71 20.98 14.72
C TYR A 158 19.44 19.73 13.84
N GLU A 159 18.64 18.79 14.33
CA GLU A 159 18.19 17.67 13.52
C GLU A 159 17.04 18.15 12.60
N PRO A 160 17.13 17.92 11.28
CA PRO A 160 16.09 18.38 10.37
C PRO A 160 14.84 17.52 10.49
N LYS A 161 13.69 18.21 10.54
CA LYS A 161 12.34 17.66 10.54
C LYS A 161 11.56 18.28 9.38
N ILE A 162 11.18 17.45 8.42
CA ILE A 162 10.35 17.85 7.29
C ILE A 162 8.92 18.06 7.79
N SER A 163 8.41 19.27 7.58
CA SER A 163 7.02 19.67 7.82
C SER A 163 6.22 19.60 6.53
N ASP A 164 4.92 19.87 6.58
CA ASP A 164 4.06 20.09 5.40
C ASP A 164 3.90 18.94 4.40
N PHE A 165 4.48 17.77 4.68
CA PHE A 165 4.25 16.56 3.89
C PHE A 165 2.78 16.13 3.96
N GLY A 166 2.21 15.76 2.81
CA GLY A 166 0.83 15.30 2.72
C GLY A 166 -0.24 16.39 2.85
N LEU A 167 0.11 17.67 3.05
CA LEU A 167 -0.87 18.76 3.15
C LEU A 167 -1.59 19.06 1.84
N ALA A 168 -0.99 18.74 0.69
CA ALA A 168 -1.67 18.82 -0.60
C ALA A 168 -2.98 18.02 -0.61
N ARG A 169 -3.03 16.89 0.13
CA ARG A 169 -4.22 16.04 0.29
C ARG A 169 -5.37 16.73 1.04
N LEU A 170 -5.08 17.80 1.79
CA LEU A 170 -6.04 18.52 2.64
C LEU A 170 -6.57 19.81 2.01
N MET A 171 -5.92 20.27 0.93
CA MET A 171 -6.27 21.52 0.27
C MET A 171 -7.23 21.32 -0.90
N ASN A 172 -7.18 20.17 -1.59
CA ASN A 172 -8.00 19.91 -2.77
C ASN A 172 -8.58 18.47 -2.77
N PRO A 173 -9.92 18.31 -2.85
CA PRO A 173 -10.57 16.99 -2.85
C PRO A 173 -10.27 16.12 -4.07
N ILE A 174 -9.78 16.70 -5.16
CA ILE A 174 -9.38 15.96 -6.37
C ILE A 174 -7.97 15.35 -6.21
N ASP A 175 -7.14 15.94 -5.35
CA ASP A 175 -5.76 15.50 -5.09
C ASP A 175 -5.73 14.26 -4.18
N THR A 176 -6.02 13.10 -4.78
CA THR A 176 -5.82 11.80 -4.11
C THR A 176 -4.33 11.46 -3.99
N HIS A 177 -3.99 10.44 -3.20
CA HIS A 177 -2.60 9.91 -3.06
C HIS A 177 -1.96 9.47 -4.39
N LEU A 178 -2.73 9.46 -5.48
CA LEU A 178 -2.35 9.07 -6.83
C LEU A 178 -2.52 10.21 -7.86
N SER A 179 -3.23 11.30 -7.53
CA SER A 179 -3.40 12.42 -8.47
C SER A 179 -2.10 13.18 -8.54
N THR A 180 -1.36 12.97 -9.60
CA THR A 180 -0.22 13.81 -9.95
C THR A 180 -0.68 15.11 -10.60
N PHE A 181 -1.90 15.17 -11.13
CA PHE A 181 -2.45 16.36 -11.79
C PHE A 181 -2.85 17.42 -10.75
N VAL A 182 -2.26 18.62 -10.85
CA VAL A 182 -2.50 19.74 -9.94
C VAL A 182 -3.23 20.87 -10.68
N ASN A 183 -4.42 21.26 -10.21
CA ASN A 183 -5.12 22.45 -10.69
C ASN A 183 -4.48 23.73 -10.12
N GLY A 184 -3.39 24.18 -10.73
CA GLY A 184 -2.79 25.50 -10.46
C GLY A 184 -1.83 25.58 -9.26
N GLU A 185 -0.76 26.36 -9.46
CA GLU A 185 0.32 26.75 -8.54
C GLU A 185 1.17 25.62 -7.93
N PHE A 186 2.36 25.41 -8.49
CA PHE A 186 3.38 24.49 -7.95
C PHE A 186 4.36 25.22 -7.04
N GLY A 187 4.75 24.55 -5.94
CA GLY A 187 5.90 24.92 -5.11
C GLY A 187 5.94 26.35 -4.55
N ASP A 188 7.02 26.67 -3.86
CA ASP A 188 7.43 28.05 -3.57
C ASP A 188 8.30 28.57 -4.73
N LEU A 189 8.29 29.89 -4.96
CA LEU A 189 9.05 30.51 -6.05
C LEU A 189 10.55 30.16 -5.95
N GLY A 190 11.14 29.71 -7.07
CA GLY A 190 12.54 29.27 -7.15
C GLY A 190 12.78 27.78 -6.88
N TYR A 191 11.79 27.04 -6.36
CA TYR A 191 11.87 25.59 -6.11
C TYR A 191 11.11 24.75 -7.14
N VAL A 192 10.34 25.39 -8.02
CA VAL A 192 9.44 24.72 -8.96
C VAL A 192 10.22 24.07 -10.10
N ALA A 193 10.03 22.77 -10.27
CA ALA A 193 10.65 22.02 -11.36
C ALA A 193 10.15 22.53 -12.73
N PRO A 194 11.03 22.69 -13.73
CA PRO A 194 10.68 23.31 -15.02
C PRO A 194 9.60 22.55 -15.79
N GLU A 195 9.52 21.22 -15.64
CA GLU A 195 8.51 20.41 -16.31
C GLU A 195 7.10 20.63 -15.78
N TYR A 196 6.93 21.08 -14.54
CA TYR A 196 5.62 21.27 -13.91
C TYR A 196 4.78 22.32 -14.65
N ALA A 197 5.42 23.36 -15.20
CA ALA A 197 4.73 24.38 -16.00
C ALA A 197 4.09 23.80 -17.28
N ARG A 198 4.62 22.68 -17.79
CA ARG A 198 4.14 22.04 -19.02
C ARG A 198 3.19 20.87 -18.73
N THR A 199 3.55 20.03 -17.77
CA THR A 199 2.80 18.79 -17.53
C THR A 199 1.63 19.01 -16.59
N LEU A 200 1.71 19.98 -15.68
CA LEU A 200 0.81 20.12 -14.53
C LEU A 200 0.77 18.84 -13.67
N VAL A 201 1.85 18.05 -13.71
CA VAL A 201 1.97 16.74 -13.04
C VAL A 201 3.08 16.80 -11.99
N ALA A 202 2.72 16.72 -10.71
CA ALA A 202 3.64 16.52 -9.60
C ALA A 202 4.25 15.11 -9.62
N THR A 203 5.58 15.02 -9.58
CA THR A 203 6.33 13.76 -9.65
C THR A 203 7.39 13.68 -8.55
N PRO A 204 7.87 12.48 -8.17
CA PRO A 204 9.01 12.33 -7.28
C PRO A 204 10.26 13.06 -7.80
N LYS A 205 10.46 13.12 -9.13
CA LYS A 205 11.58 13.83 -9.76
C LYS A 205 11.45 15.36 -9.66
N GLY A 206 10.25 15.90 -9.49
CA GLY A 206 10.08 17.31 -9.18
C GLY A 206 10.37 17.64 -7.70
N ASP A 207 10.03 16.74 -6.77
CA ASP A 207 10.51 16.83 -5.38
C ASP A 207 12.05 16.78 -5.31
N VAL A 208 12.69 15.92 -6.12
CA VAL A 208 14.16 15.88 -6.24
C VAL A 208 14.71 17.22 -6.71
N TYR A 209 14.09 17.86 -7.71
CA TYR A 209 14.51 19.18 -8.18
C TYR A 209 14.42 20.23 -7.05
N SER A 210 13.27 20.29 -6.38
CA SER A 210 13.05 21.23 -5.28
C SER A 210 14.04 21.00 -4.13
N PHE A 211 14.33 19.75 -3.77
CA PHE A 211 15.35 19.44 -2.78
C PHE A 211 16.77 19.78 -3.27
N GLY A 212 17.05 19.60 -4.56
CA GLY A 212 18.29 20.05 -5.19
C GLY A 212 18.53 21.56 -5.00
N VAL A 213 17.49 22.38 -5.09
CA VAL A 213 17.57 23.82 -4.79
C VAL A 213 17.93 24.06 -3.32
N VAL A 214 17.35 23.31 -2.37
CA VAL A 214 17.73 23.38 -0.95
C VAL A 214 19.21 23.01 -0.74
N LEU A 215 19.72 22.00 -1.45
CA LEU A 215 21.13 21.64 -1.40
C LEU A 215 22.01 22.76 -1.97
N LEU A 216 21.57 23.47 -3.01
CA LEU A 216 22.27 24.66 -3.52
C LEU A 216 22.28 25.79 -2.49
N GLU A 217 21.18 26.05 -1.79
CA GLU A 217 21.16 27.04 -0.68
C GLU A 217 22.18 26.68 0.40
N LEU A 218 22.24 25.41 0.82
CA LEU A 218 23.20 24.94 1.83
C LEU A 218 24.66 25.17 1.41
N VAL A 219 25.01 24.98 0.14
CA VAL A 219 26.39 25.17 -0.35
C VAL A 219 26.73 26.63 -0.59
N THR A 220 25.78 27.40 -1.13
CA THR A 220 26.04 28.75 -1.65
C THR A 220 25.77 29.85 -0.65
N GLY A 221 24.85 29.61 0.29
CA GLY A 221 24.29 30.65 1.17
C GLY A 221 23.35 31.62 0.44
N GLU A 222 23.02 31.37 -0.83
CA GLU A 222 22.23 32.27 -1.68
C GLU A 222 20.76 31.88 -1.69
N LYS A 223 19.87 32.86 -1.88
CA LYS A 223 18.43 32.61 -1.96
C LYS A 223 18.04 32.05 -3.34
N PRO A 224 17.02 31.18 -3.42
CA PRO A 224 16.56 30.61 -4.69
C PRO A 224 16.16 31.65 -5.73
N THR A 225 15.55 32.76 -5.28
CA THR A 225 14.98 33.80 -6.14
C THR A 225 15.92 34.98 -6.37
N PHE A 226 17.01 35.08 -5.61
CA PHE A 226 17.92 36.22 -5.67
C PHE A 226 19.32 35.80 -5.23
N VAL A 227 20.31 36.03 -6.10
CA VAL A 227 21.70 35.63 -5.89
C VAL A 227 22.57 36.88 -5.75
N THR A 228 23.10 37.12 -4.56
CA THR A 228 23.92 38.30 -4.23
C THR A 228 25.27 38.29 -4.93
N LYS A 229 25.87 37.11 -5.13
CA LYS A 229 27.13 36.94 -5.88
C LYS A 229 27.02 37.07 -7.40
N ALA A 230 25.80 37.10 -7.95
CA ALA A 230 25.63 37.25 -9.39
C ALA A 230 25.90 38.70 -9.82
N PRO A 231 26.39 38.94 -11.05
CA PRO A 231 26.51 40.31 -11.58
C PRO A 231 25.16 41.03 -11.55
N GLU A 232 25.13 42.35 -11.33
CA GLU A 232 23.87 43.14 -11.29
C GLU A 232 23.01 43.01 -12.56
N SER A 233 23.62 42.66 -13.70
CA SER A 233 22.92 42.41 -14.96
C SER A 233 22.17 41.07 -15.01
N PHE A 234 22.49 40.14 -14.12
CA PHE A 234 21.85 38.83 -14.02
C PHE A 234 20.48 38.97 -13.34
N LYS A 235 19.43 38.50 -14.01
CA LYS A 235 18.04 38.55 -13.53
C LYS A 235 17.41 37.18 -13.33
N GLY A 236 18.24 36.13 -13.34
CA GLY A 236 17.78 34.76 -13.21
C GLY A 236 17.67 34.29 -11.76
N ASN A 237 17.28 33.03 -11.59
CA ASN A 237 17.23 32.36 -10.30
C ASN A 237 18.55 31.63 -9.96
N LEU A 238 18.63 31.05 -8.76
CA LEU A 238 19.82 30.34 -8.27
C LEU A 238 20.25 29.19 -9.20
N VAL A 239 19.31 28.39 -9.72
CA VAL A 239 19.61 27.27 -10.61
C VAL A 239 20.18 27.76 -11.93
N GLU A 240 19.63 28.84 -12.49
CA GLU A 240 20.12 29.47 -13.72
C GLU A 240 21.54 30.03 -13.54
N TRP A 241 21.82 30.64 -12.39
CA TRP A 241 23.17 31.13 -12.07
C TRP A 241 24.19 29.99 -11.96
N ILE A 242 23.82 28.91 -11.26
CA ILE A 242 24.65 27.70 -11.15
C ILE A 242 24.89 27.07 -12.53
N SER A 243 23.87 27.04 -13.38
CA SER A 243 24.03 26.57 -14.77
C SER A 243 25.03 27.42 -15.54
N GLN A 244 24.99 28.75 -15.43
CA GLN A 244 25.95 29.65 -16.08
C GLN A 244 27.38 29.42 -15.57
N LEU A 245 27.58 29.29 -14.26
CA LEU A 245 28.88 28.98 -13.68
C LEU A 245 29.40 27.62 -14.13
N SER A 246 28.53 26.61 -14.20
CA SER A 246 28.88 25.28 -14.69
C SER A 246 29.35 25.33 -16.14
N THR A 247 28.62 26.00 -17.04
CA THR A 247 29.01 26.18 -18.44
C THR A 247 30.33 26.96 -18.58
N ALA A 248 30.58 27.94 -17.71
CA ALA A 248 31.81 28.71 -17.68
C ALA A 248 32.99 28.00 -16.98
N SER A 249 32.81 26.77 -16.48
CA SER A 249 33.80 26.05 -15.65
C SER A 249 34.24 26.81 -14.40
N LYS A 250 33.32 27.61 -13.83
CA LYS A 250 33.50 28.45 -12.64
C LYS A 250 32.64 28.01 -11.45
N LEU A 251 32.19 26.76 -11.44
CA LEU A 251 31.33 26.22 -10.40
C LEU A 251 31.86 26.39 -8.95
N PRO A 252 33.19 26.31 -8.67
CA PRO A 252 33.73 26.59 -7.34
C PRO A 252 33.41 27.99 -6.81
N ASP A 253 33.22 28.99 -7.69
CA ASP A 253 32.91 30.37 -7.31
C ASP A 253 31.53 30.50 -6.66
N ALA A 254 30.67 29.49 -6.82
CA ALA A 254 29.35 29.44 -6.19
C ALA A 254 29.43 29.22 -4.66
N ILE A 255 30.48 28.56 -4.18
CA ILE A 255 30.60 28.09 -2.80
C ILE A 255 30.58 29.29 -1.83
N ASP A 256 29.83 29.16 -0.73
CA ASP A 256 29.81 30.12 0.37
C ASP A 256 31.24 30.39 0.87
N THR A 257 31.65 31.65 0.85
CA THR A 257 33.02 32.07 1.22
C THR A 257 33.32 31.79 2.68
N SER A 258 32.29 31.68 3.53
CA SER A 258 32.44 31.29 4.93
C SER A 258 32.84 29.82 5.11
N LEU A 259 32.70 28.98 4.07
CA LEU A 259 33.04 27.56 4.10
C LEU A 259 34.41 27.26 3.48
N SER A 260 34.87 28.09 2.54
CA SER A 260 36.10 27.87 1.77
C SER A 260 37.36 27.87 2.65
N GLY A 261 38.31 26.98 2.32
CA GLY A 261 39.64 26.96 2.95
C GLY A 261 39.67 26.44 4.39
N LYS A 262 38.57 25.83 4.86
CA LYS A 262 38.45 25.21 6.20
C LYS A 262 38.74 23.70 6.21
N GLY A 263 39.32 23.16 5.13
CA GLY A 263 39.70 21.74 5.03
C GLY A 263 38.58 20.81 4.55
N PHE A 264 37.49 21.38 4.01
CA PHE A 264 36.28 20.67 3.59
C PHE A 264 35.97 20.81 2.10
N ASP A 265 36.83 21.49 1.33
CA ASP A 265 36.54 21.93 -0.04
C ASP A 265 36.19 20.78 -1.00
N SER A 266 36.82 19.61 -0.82
CA SER A 266 36.52 18.42 -1.64
C SER A 266 35.10 17.90 -1.39
N GLU A 267 34.65 17.86 -0.13
CA GLU A 267 33.31 17.40 0.24
C GLU A 267 32.25 18.38 -0.21
N ILE A 268 32.50 19.68 -0.01
CA ILE A 268 31.61 20.75 -0.47
C ILE A 268 31.43 20.67 -1.98
N PHE A 269 32.50 20.45 -2.73
CA PHE A 269 32.44 20.33 -4.17
C PHE A 269 31.71 19.07 -4.63
N GLN A 270 31.88 17.94 -3.94
CA GLN A 270 31.10 16.72 -4.23
C GLN A 270 29.61 16.92 -3.94
N PHE A 271 29.27 17.56 -2.82
CA PHE A 271 27.90 17.89 -2.46
C PHE A 271 27.26 18.83 -3.47
N LEU A 272 28.00 19.85 -3.95
CA LEU A 272 27.56 20.74 -5.02
C LEU A 272 27.25 19.98 -6.30
N LYS A 273 28.05 18.97 -6.66
CA LYS A 273 27.77 18.11 -7.82
C LYS A 273 26.48 17.31 -7.66
N VAL A 274 26.21 16.79 -6.47
CA VAL A 274 24.94 16.11 -6.16
C VAL A 274 23.76 17.09 -6.27
N ALA A 275 23.91 18.31 -5.75
CA ALA A 275 22.90 19.35 -5.91
C ALA A 275 22.64 19.67 -7.40
N CYS A 276 23.69 19.81 -8.20
CA CYS A 276 23.60 20.04 -9.65
C CYS A 276 22.88 18.90 -10.40
N SER A 277 23.12 17.63 -10.03
CA SER A 277 22.42 16.51 -10.67
C SER A 277 20.93 16.46 -10.33
N CYS A 278 20.54 16.97 -9.14
CA CYS A 278 19.14 17.07 -8.73
C CYS A 278 18.37 18.14 -9.53
N VAL A 279 19.02 19.23 -9.95
CA VAL A 279 18.36 20.38 -10.61
C VAL A 279 18.45 20.35 -12.14
N LEU A 280 18.76 19.20 -12.74
CA LEU A 280 18.82 19.06 -14.19
C LEU A 280 17.47 19.38 -14.87
N PRO A 281 17.46 19.99 -16.07
CA PRO A 281 16.22 20.28 -16.77
C PRO A 281 15.49 18.99 -17.21
N GLY A 282 16.24 17.95 -17.59
CA GLY A 282 15.69 16.63 -17.93
C GLY A 282 15.28 15.86 -16.68
N HIS A 283 13.98 15.79 -16.36
CA HIS A 283 13.49 15.11 -15.15
C HIS A 283 13.84 13.61 -15.09
N LYS A 284 14.12 12.95 -16.23
CA LYS A 284 14.55 11.54 -16.25
C LYS A 284 15.98 11.37 -15.74
N GLU A 285 16.85 12.33 -16.01
CA GLU A 285 18.28 12.31 -15.68
C GLU A 285 18.56 12.63 -14.21
N ARG A 286 17.59 13.21 -13.50
CA ARG A 286 17.72 13.48 -12.07
C ARG A 286 17.78 12.16 -11.29
N PRO A 287 18.63 12.06 -10.26
CA PRO A 287 18.61 10.90 -9.36
C PRO A 287 17.27 10.77 -8.64
N THR A 288 17.01 9.61 -8.03
CA THR A 288 15.96 9.40 -7.05
C THR A 288 16.38 9.99 -5.69
N MET A 289 15.41 10.28 -4.82
CA MET A 289 15.73 10.74 -3.45
C MET A 289 16.55 9.73 -2.66
N PHE A 290 16.36 8.42 -2.93
CA PHE A 290 17.19 7.37 -2.34
C PHE A 290 18.65 7.47 -2.79
N GLU A 291 18.91 7.62 -4.08
CA GLU A 291 20.27 7.82 -4.60
C GLU A 291 20.91 9.10 -4.06
N VAL A 292 20.15 10.21 -3.99
CA VAL A 292 20.62 11.46 -3.37
C VAL A 292 21.04 11.21 -1.92
N TYR A 293 20.20 10.53 -1.12
CA TYR A 293 20.55 10.16 0.25
C TYR A 293 21.84 9.33 0.32
N GLN A 294 21.99 8.32 -0.55
CA GLN A 294 23.18 7.46 -0.57
C GLN A 294 24.45 8.24 -0.95
N LEU A 295 24.37 9.12 -1.95
CA LEU A 295 25.48 9.98 -2.38
C LEU A 295 25.90 10.94 -1.26
N LEU A 296 24.93 11.62 -0.62
CA LEU A 296 25.22 12.53 0.48
C LEU A 296 25.78 11.78 1.70
N ARG A 297 25.25 10.59 2.02
CA ARG A 297 25.75 9.72 3.09
C ARG A 297 27.20 9.30 2.83
N ALA A 298 27.56 9.00 1.59
CA ALA A 298 28.93 8.67 1.21
C ALA A 298 29.89 9.86 1.42
N ILE A 299 29.46 11.09 1.09
CA ILE A 299 30.24 12.30 1.36
C ILE A 299 30.45 12.50 2.88
N GLY A 300 29.40 12.26 3.67
CA GLY A 300 29.42 12.41 5.13
C GLY A 300 30.03 11.25 5.92
N GLN A 301 30.63 10.25 5.26
CA GLN A 301 31.06 9.00 5.89
C GLN A 301 32.00 9.20 7.09
N ARG A 302 32.83 10.26 7.09
CA ARG A 302 33.79 10.53 8.18
C ARG A 302 33.16 11.05 9.48
N TYR A 303 31.94 11.57 9.43
CA TYR A 303 31.31 12.25 10.56
C TYR A 303 30.48 11.33 11.44
N ASP A 304 30.33 10.06 11.03
CA ASP A 304 29.53 9.05 11.72
C ASP A 304 28.22 9.63 12.28
N PHE A 305 27.45 10.27 11.39
CA PHE A 305 26.12 10.76 11.72
C PHE A 305 25.24 9.51 12.00
N THR A 306 25.30 9.01 13.24
CA THR A 306 24.90 7.68 13.70
C THR A 306 23.78 7.00 12.88
N THR A 307 24.05 5.76 12.48
CA THR A 307 23.19 4.86 11.68
C THR A 307 22.41 3.86 12.53
N GLU A 308 22.20 4.12 13.83
CA GLU A 308 21.64 3.13 14.78
C GLU A 308 20.22 2.62 14.42
N ASP A 309 19.53 3.25 13.46
CA ASP A 309 18.26 2.78 12.89
C ASP A 309 18.34 2.49 11.37
N ASP A 310 19.49 2.03 10.85
CA ASP A 310 19.60 1.52 9.46
C ASP A 310 19.01 0.09 9.30
N ILE A 311 18.25 -0.37 10.30
CA ILE A 311 17.42 -1.55 10.22
C ILE A 311 15.97 -1.13 9.91
N LEU A 312 15.57 -1.24 8.65
CA LEU A 312 14.19 -1.57 8.29
C LEU A 312 13.83 -2.89 8.96
N MET A 313 13.31 -2.88 10.19
CA MET A 313 12.68 -4.04 10.82
C MET A 313 11.34 -3.63 11.42
N VAL A 314 10.30 -4.16 10.78
CA VAL A 314 9.24 -4.90 11.45
C VAL A 314 9.79 -5.58 12.70
N ASN A 315 9.20 -5.33 13.87
CA ASN A 315 9.28 -6.24 15.01
C ASN A 315 8.05 -6.04 15.91
N GLU A 316 7.03 -6.88 15.70
CA GLU A 316 6.42 -7.65 16.79
C GLU A 316 7.20 -8.98 16.76
N THR A 317 7.80 -9.52 17.83
CA THR A 317 7.30 -9.77 19.19
C THR A 317 8.47 -10.02 20.18
N GLU A 318 8.27 -9.59 21.44
CA GLU A 318 8.53 -10.25 22.76
C GLU A 318 9.48 -11.49 22.79
N ASP A 319 10.37 -11.74 23.77
CA ASP A 319 10.63 -11.24 25.14
C ASP A 319 11.95 -11.93 25.61
N GLU A 320 12.88 -11.33 26.36
CA GLU A 320 13.10 -11.35 27.83
C GLU A 320 14.66 -11.35 27.97
N GLU A 321 15.39 -10.74 28.91
CA GLU A 321 15.13 -10.39 30.31
C GLU A 321 16.29 -9.47 30.81
N LYS A 322 16.00 -8.68 31.87
CA LYS A 322 16.92 -8.23 32.96
C LYS A 322 17.49 -6.79 32.96
N LEU A 323 16.75 -5.85 33.55
CA LEU A 323 17.03 -5.10 34.82
C LEU A 323 16.07 -3.90 34.93
N VAL A 324 15.41 -3.50 36.02
CA VAL A 324 15.12 -4.01 37.37
C VAL A 324 13.94 -3.16 37.88
N GLU A 325 12.99 -3.84 38.52
CA GLU A 325 12.02 -3.44 39.57
C GLU A 325 11.61 -1.97 39.77
N LEU A 326 10.29 -1.70 39.86
CA LEU A 326 9.58 -1.62 41.17
C LEU A 326 8.07 -1.32 41.02
N ILE A 327 7.30 -1.89 41.95
CA ILE A 327 5.89 -1.62 42.38
C ILE A 327 4.76 -2.50 41.77
N VAL A 328 4.76 -3.78 42.16
CA VAL A 328 3.84 -4.46 43.12
C VAL A 328 2.29 -4.45 42.90
N ALA A 329 1.78 -5.68 42.66
CA ALA A 329 0.55 -6.35 43.17
C ALA A 329 -0.85 -5.94 42.64
N ARG A 330 -1.86 -6.82 42.46
CA ARG A 330 -2.08 -8.27 42.70
C ARG A 330 -3.42 -8.66 42.00
N GLU A 331 -3.44 -9.75 41.23
CA GLU A 331 -4.20 -11.01 41.42
C GLU A 331 -5.69 -11.14 41.01
N ALA A 332 -5.88 -12.13 40.10
CA ALA A 332 -6.82 -13.28 40.13
C ALA A 332 -8.29 -13.16 39.64
N HIS A 333 -8.60 -13.89 38.54
CA HIS A 333 -9.49 -15.08 38.44
C HIS A 333 -9.73 -15.43 36.94
N LYS A 334 -9.11 -16.47 36.35
CA LYS A 334 -9.50 -17.89 36.18
C LYS A 334 -10.66 -18.25 35.20
N THR A 335 -10.23 -18.77 34.04
CA THR A 335 -10.58 -20.04 33.32
C THR A 335 -11.81 -20.18 32.40
N ILE A 336 -11.55 -20.74 31.19
CA ILE A 336 -12.16 -21.92 30.47
C ILE A 336 -12.09 -21.65 28.95
N SER A 337 -11.09 -22.13 28.19
CA SER A 337 -10.83 -23.46 27.57
C SER A 337 -11.60 -23.74 26.25
N VAL A 338 -10.86 -23.91 25.14
CA VAL A 338 -11.08 -24.96 24.12
C VAL A 338 -9.73 -25.37 23.55
N GLU A 339 -9.44 -26.67 23.64
CA GLU A 339 -8.25 -27.39 23.15
C GLU A 339 -8.29 -27.61 21.63
N SER A 340 -7.14 -27.62 20.95
CA SER A 340 -6.71 -28.66 19.99
C SER A 340 -5.48 -28.26 19.15
N VAL A 341 -4.27 -28.28 19.73
CA VAL A 341 -3.00 -28.47 18.99
C VAL A 341 -1.97 -29.14 19.91
N ASP A 342 -1.81 -30.48 19.86
CA ASP A 342 -0.64 -31.15 20.46
C ASP A 342 -0.35 -32.51 19.80
N VAL A 343 0.42 -32.52 18.70
CA VAL A 343 1.17 -33.71 18.23
C VAL A 343 2.55 -33.35 17.63
N GLY A 344 2.94 -32.07 17.55
CA GLY A 344 4.17 -31.65 16.86
C GLY A 344 5.45 -31.58 17.71
N LEU A 345 5.33 -31.48 19.05
CA LEU A 345 6.46 -31.08 19.91
C LEU A 345 6.93 -32.16 20.90
N LYS A 346 6.89 -33.44 20.51
CA LYS A 346 7.54 -34.53 21.27
C LYS A 346 8.65 -35.29 20.53
N ILE A 347 9.06 -34.85 19.34
CA ILE A 347 10.10 -35.53 18.55
C ILE A 347 11.45 -34.79 18.51
N CYS A 348 11.50 -33.47 18.79
CA CYS A 348 12.77 -32.73 18.73
C CYS A 348 13.66 -32.86 19.99
N GLY A 349 13.16 -33.45 21.08
CA GLY A 349 13.94 -33.64 22.32
C GLY A 349 14.78 -34.92 22.38
N ALA A 350 14.71 -35.81 21.39
CA ALA A 350 15.30 -37.15 21.47
C ALA A 350 16.47 -37.42 20.51
N LEU A 351 16.95 -36.43 19.73
CA LEU A 351 18.02 -36.63 18.75
C LEU A 351 19.28 -35.74 18.94
N THR A 352 19.48 -35.20 20.15
CA THR A 352 20.76 -34.58 20.57
C THR A 352 21.54 -35.43 21.57
N GLN A 353 21.27 -36.73 21.66
CA GLN A 353 22.14 -37.68 22.34
C GLN A 353 22.20 -39.03 21.62
N VAL A 354 22.92 -39.14 20.49
CA VAL A 354 23.79 -40.29 20.18
C VAL A 354 24.86 -39.81 19.21
N GLY A 355 25.95 -39.29 19.75
CA GLY A 355 27.24 -39.36 19.06
C GLY A 355 27.84 -40.74 19.30
N ARG A 356 28.48 -41.29 18.26
CA ARG A 356 29.27 -42.54 18.19
C ARG A 356 28.46 -43.83 17.99
N SER A 357 28.33 -44.23 16.73
CA SER A 357 28.91 -45.48 16.20
C SER A 357 28.44 -45.71 14.77
N SER A 358 29.37 -46.12 13.91
CA SER A 358 29.15 -46.47 12.50
C SER A 358 28.03 -47.51 12.34
N ILE A 359 26.97 -47.16 11.61
CA ILE A 359 25.97 -48.12 11.13
C ILE A 359 25.71 -47.79 9.65
N GLU A 360 26.09 -48.72 8.76
CA GLU A 360 25.68 -48.72 7.35
C GLU A 360 24.17 -48.98 7.27
N ILE A 361 23.43 -48.12 6.57
CA ILE A 361 22.01 -48.32 6.28
C ILE A 361 21.88 -48.99 4.90
N PRO A 362 21.18 -50.13 4.77
CA PRO A 362 21.01 -50.81 3.49
C PRO A 362 20.16 -50.03 2.48
N LEU A 363 20.48 -50.21 1.19
CA LEU A 363 19.97 -49.48 0.01
C LEU A 363 18.43 -49.52 -0.20
N ASP A 364 17.69 -50.35 0.54
CA ASP A 364 16.25 -50.56 0.37
C ASP A 364 15.38 -49.59 1.22
N VAL A 365 15.99 -48.86 2.16
CA VAL A 365 15.29 -47.85 2.98
C VAL A 365 15.22 -46.50 2.27
N THR A 366 16.23 -46.17 1.47
CA THR A 366 16.33 -44.92 0.68
C THR A 366 15.27 -44.87 -0.42
N GLN A 367 14.89 -46.02 -0.99
CA GLN A 367 13.94 -46.10 -2.10
C GLN A 367 12.47 -45.95 -1.65
N LYS A 368 12.16 -46.36 -0.41
CA LYS A 368 10.84 -46.13 0.22
C LYS A 368 10.64 -44.68 0.68
N LEU A 369 11.71 -43.98 1.07
CA LEU A 369 11.65 -42.55 1.42
C LEU A 369 11.43 -41.65 0.20
N LEU A 370 11.99 -42.01 -0.95
CA LEU A 370 11.79 -41.27 -2.21
C LEU A 370 10.34 -41.35 -2.72
N HIS A 371 9.66 -42.48 -2.50
CA HIS A 371 8.26 -42.67 -2.87
C HIS A 371 7.27 -41.94 -1.95
N MET A 372 7.61 -41.74 -0.66
CA MET A 372 6.78 -40.92 0.24
C MET A 372 6.92 -39.42 -0.02
N LEU A 373 8.08 -38.95 -0.47
CA LEU A 373 8.31 -37.53 -0.78
C LEU A 373 7.65 -37.07 -2.08
N GLN A 374 7.39 -37.98 -3.03
CA GLN A 374 6.67 -37.65 -4.27
C GLN A 374 5.14 -37.53 -4.08
N GLY A 375 4.58 -38.01 -2.96
CA GLY A 375 3.15 -37.92 -2.65
C GLY A 375 2.70 -36.62 -1.95
N LEU A 376 3.64 -35.75 -1.55
CA LEU A 376 3.34 -34.51 -0.82
C LEU A 376 3.26 -33.27 -1.72
N SER A 377 3.33 -33.42 -3.05
CA SER A 377 3.25 -32.31 -4.01
C SER A 377 1.82 -31.96 -4.50
N SER A 378 0.78 -32.65 -4.04
CA SER A 378 -0.60 -32.37 -4.46
C SER A 378 -1.49 -32.05 -3.26
N GLY A 379 -1.47 -30.78 -2.85
CA GLY A 379 -2.49 -30.22 -1.96
C GLY A 379 -1.92 -29.60 -0.69
N LEU A 380 -1.45 -28.35 -0.78
CA LEU A 380 -1.45 -27.34 0.30
C LEU A 380 -1.26 -25.94 -0.35
N PRO A 381 -1.93 -24.88 0.15
CA PRO A 381 -1.99 -23.57 -0.49
C PRO A 381 -0.71 -22.77 -0.24
N ARG A 382 -0.14 -22.21 -1.31
CA ARG A 382 1.00 -21.28 -1.24
C ARG A 382 0.53 -19.93 -0.69
N TYR A 383 0.55 -19.78 0.63
CA TYR A 383 0.79 -18.48 1.27
C TYR A 383 2.27 -18.40 1.62
N GLU A 384 2.84 -17.21 1.41
CA GLU A 384 4.22 -16.79 1.68
C GLU A 384 5.32 -17.32 0.72
N ALA A 385 5.58 -16.52 -0.32
CA ALA A 385 6.85 -16.52 -1.04
C ALA A 385 7.10 -15.13 -1.65
N CYS A 386 7.50 -14.17 -0.83
CA CYS A 386 8.21 -12.97 -1.26
C CYS A 386 9.28 -12.68 -0.20
N TYR A 387 10.52 -12.42 -0.64
CA TYR A 387 11.78 -12.46 0.13
C TYR A 387 12.18 -13.90 0.48
N VAL A 388 13.22 -14.50 -0.08
CA VAL A 388 14.63 -14.11 0.00
C VAL A 388 15.45 -14.79 -1.13
N PRO A 389 15.97 -14.07 -2.13
CA PRO A 389 16.89 -14.69 -3.12
C PRO A 389 18.37 -14.67 -2.68
N ALA A 390 18.74 -13.86 -1.67
CA ALA A 390 20.16 -13.65 -1.33
C ALA A 390 20.72 -14.65 -0.30
N ILE A 391 19.87 -15.28 0.52
CA ILE A 391 20.33 -16.24 1.55
C ILE A 391 20.48 -17.65 0.95
N SER A 392 19.70 -18.04 -0.08
CA SER A 392 19.78 -19.39 -0.64
C SER A 392 21.12 -19.67 -1.33
N SER A 393 21.70 -18.72 -2.06
CA SER A 393 23.02 -18.92 -2.70
C SER A 393 24.18 -18.93 -1.70
N TRP A 394 24.10 -18.14 -0.62
CA TRP A 394 25.13 -18.09 0.42
C TRP A 394 25.09 -19.31 1.34
N PHE A 395 23.87 -19.81 1.64
CA PHE A 395 23.67 -21.03 2.41
C PHE A 395 24.08 -22.28 1.62
N ILE A 396 23.78 -22.33 0.31
CA ILE A 396 24.28 -23.39 -0.59
C ILE A 396 25.81 -23.33 -0.70
N PHE A 397 26.42 -22.15 -0.77
CA PHE A 397 27.88 -22.00 -0.77
C PHE A 397 28.53 -22.50 0.53
N MET A 398 27.95 -22.22 1.70
CA MET A 398 28.44 -22.74 3.00
C MET A 398 28.26 -24.25 3.15
N VAL A 399 27.15 -24.81 2.65
CA VAL A 399 26.88 -26.25 2.71
C VAL A 399 27.79 -27.02 1.74
N VAL A 400 28.01 -26.49 0.53
CA VAL A 400 28.91 -27.11 -0.47
C VAL A 400 30.37 -27.02 -0.02
N THR A 401 30.82 -25.88 0.53
CA THR A 401 32.20 -25.75 1.05
C THR A 401 32.45 -26.60 2.31
N SER A 402 31.42 -26.85 3.13
CA SER A 402 31.51 -27.80 4.25
C SER A 402 31.51 -29.27 3.80
N MET A 403 30.82 -29.60 2.69
CA MET A 403 30.79 -30.95 2.11
C MET A 403 32.07 -31.33 1.34
N VAL A 404 32.80 -30.34 0.79
CA VAL A 404 34.06 -30.56 0.06
C VAL A 404 35.18 -31.09 0.95
N LYS A 405 35.11 -30.91 2.28
CA LYS A 405 36.08 -31.50 3.23
C LYS A 405 36.01 -33.03 3.35
N TYR A 406 34.95 -33.67 2.86
CA TYR A 406 34.70 -35.11 3.08
C TYR A 406 34.70 -35.97 1.81
N ILE A 407 34.95 -35.40 0.64
CA ILE A 407 34.96 -36.13 -0.64
C ILE A 407 36.40 -36.28 -1.13
N ARG A 408 36.98 -37.48 -1.02
CA ARG A 408 38.18 -37.87 -1.79
C ARG A 408 37.79 -38.11 -3.25
N ALA A 409 37.62 -37.04 -4.03
CA ALA A 409 37.50 -37.12 -5.48
C ALA A 409 38.76 -36.54 -6.14
N PRO A 410 39.22 -37.07 -7.28
CA PRO A 410 40.39 -36.56 -7.96
C PRO A 410 40.14 -35.11 -8.47
N PRO A 411 41.19 -34.26 -8.50
CA PRO A 411 41.09 -32.82 -8.79
C PRO A 411 40.22 -32.44 -9.99
N PRO A 412 40.26 -33.12 -11.16
CA PRO A 412 39.52 -32.66 -12.34
C PRO A 412 37.99 -32.74 -12.21
N LEU A 413 37.44 -33.62 -11.37
CA LEU A 413 35.98 -33.76 -11.20
C LEU A 413 35.40 -32.65 -10.32
N VAL A 414 36.17 -32.16 -9.35
CA VAL A 414 35.78 -31.01 -8.50
C VAL A 414 35.78 -29.72 -9.31
N THR A 415 36.74 -29.56 -10.22
CA THR A 415 36.80 -28.41 -11.13
C THR A 415 35.64 -28.41 -12.12
N ILE A 416 35.27 -29.57 -12.68
CA ILE A 416 34.11 -29.71 -13.58
C ILE A 416 32.80 -29.43 -12.84
N PHE A 417 32.66 -29.90 -11.61
CA PHE A 417 31.46 -29.65 -10.78
C PHE A 417 31.34 -28.18 -10.34
N LEU A 418 32.46 -27.52 -10.00
CA LEU A 418 32.50 -26.08 -9.72
C LEU A 418 32.24 -25.24 -10.97
N LEU A 419 32.76 -25.64 -12.14
CA LEU A 419 32.42 -25.02 -13.42
C LEU A 419 30.94 -25.19 -13.77
N PHE A 420 30.32 -26.34 -13.44
CA PHE A 420 28.89 -26.59 -13.64
C PHE A 420 27.99 -25.80 -12.65
N LEU A 421 28.52 -25.42 -11.49
CA LEU A 421 27.86 -24.53 -10.52
C LEU A 421 28.04 -23.05 -10.87
N LEU A 422 29.17 -22.67 -11.48
CA LEU A 422 29.42 -21.31 -11.98
C LEU A 422 28.72 -21.02 -13.32
N THR A 423 28.31 -22.03 -14.08
CA THR A 423 27.47 -21.88 -15.29
C THR A 423 25.97 -21.99 -15.00
N ARG A 424 25.56 -22.25 -13.75
CA ARG A 424 24.20 -21.98 -13.31
C ARG A 424 24.10 -20.52 -12.90
N GLU A 425 24.05 -19.66 -13.92
CA GLU A 425 23.47 -18.35 -13.77
C GLU A 425 22.05 -18.54 -13.24
N SER A 426 21.86 -18.18 -11.98
CA SER A 426 20.55 -17.85 -11.45
C SER A 426 20.19 -16.50 -12.07
N PHE A 427 19.91 -16.47 -13.37
CA PHE A 427 19.16 -15.35 -13.92
C PHE A 427 17.90 -15.23 -13.07
N SER A 428 17.64 -14.02 -12.61
CA SER A 428 16.45 -13.68 -11.85
C SER A 428 15.22 -14.08 -12.69
N ASN A 429 14.63 -15.24 -12.42
CA ASN A 429 13.41 -15.71 -13.11
C ASN A 429 12.28 -14.67 -13.04
N ALA A 430 12.31 -13.76 -12.05
CA ALA A 430 11.40 -12.64 -11.91
C ALA A 430 11.60 -11.55 -12.98
N SER A 431 12.84 -11.15 -13.32
CA SER A 431 13.10 -10.09 -14.31
C SER A 431 12.69 -10.53 -15.72
N GLN A 432 12.94 -11.80 -16.05
CA GLN A 432 12.54 -12.38 -17.33
C GLN A 432 11.01 -12.48 -17.46
N SER A 433 10.29 -12.73 -16.34
CA SER A 433 8.84 -12.86 -16.35
C SER A 433 8.11 -11.56 -16.68
N ASP A 434 8.59 -10.41 -16.18
CA ASP A 434 8.01 -9.09 -16.47
C ASP A 434 8.29 -8.66 -17.92
N VAL A 435 9.48 -8.96 -18.46
CA VAL A 435 9.80 -8.73 -19.88
C VAL A 435 8.86 -9.56 -20.78
N GLU A 436 8.64 -10.84 -20.44
CA GLU A 436 7.73 -11.72 -21.17
C GLU A 436 6.27 -11.29 -21.05
N CYS A 437 5.86 -10.79 -19.88
CA CYS A 437 4.55 -10.19 -19.67
C CYS A 437 4.28 -9.04 -20.66
N LEU A 438 5.18 -8.04 -20.70
CA LEU A 438 5.04 -6.89 -21.61
C LEU A 438 5.08 -7.34 -23.08
N ARG A 439 5.91 -8.31 -23.42
CA ARG A 439 5.98 -8.88 -24.77
C ARG A 439 4.65 -9.53 -25.16
N ALA A 440 4.04 -10.31 -24.25
CA ALA A 440 2.75 -10.94 -24.46
C ALA A 440 1.62 -9.90 -24.58
N ILE A 441 1.65 -8.84 -23.77
CA ILE A 441 0.69 -7.73 -23.86
C ILE A 441 0.79 -7.07 -25.24
N LYS A 442 2.01 -6.67 -25.67
CA LYS A 442 2.23 -6.05 -26.99
C LYS A 442 1.75 -6.94 -28.13
N ALA A 443 2.00 -8.25 -28.04
CA ALA A 443 1.58 -9.21 -29.07
C ALA A 443 0.06 -9.40 -29.14
N SER A 444 -0.65 -9.20 -28.02
CA SER A 444 -2.12 -9.37 -27.95
C SER A 444 -2.91 -8.15 -28.44
N LEU A 445 -2.29 -6.97 -28.48
CA LEU A 445 -2.93 -5.71 -28.83
C LEU A 445 -2.58 -5.29 -30.26
N GLN A 446 -3.57 -4.76 -30.98
CA GLN A 446 -3.36 -4.09 -32.26
C GLN A 446 -3.12 -2.60 -32.01
N ASP A 447 -2.00 -2.10 -32.51
CA ASP A 447 -1.56 -0.71 -32.33
C ASP A 447 -1.48 0.00 -33.70
N PRO A 448 -2.62 0.48 -34.22
CA PRO A 448 -2.68 1.09 -35.56
C PRO A 448 -1.91 2.41 -35.65
N SER A 449 -1.73 3.10 -34.52
CA SER A 449 -1.05 4.39 -34.42
C SER A 449 0.43 4.26 -34.06
N ASN A 450 0.92 3.04 -33.87
CA ASN A 450 2.29 2.74 -33.46
C ASN A 450 2.72 3.47 -32.17
N ASN A 451 1.80 3.63 -31.22
CA ASN A 451 2.03 4.30 -29.94
C ASN A 451 2.91 3.47 -28.98
N LEU A 452 2.97 2.14 -29.18
CA LEU A 452 3.84 1.20 -28.45
C LEU A 452 5.19 0.98 -29.16
N ALA A 453 5.62 1.90 -30.03
CA ALA A 453 6.91 1.82 -30.73
C ALA A 453 8.10 1.67 -29.77
N SER A 454 8.05 2.36 -28.63
CA SER A 454 9.10 2.30 -27.60
C SER A 454 9.25 0.94 -26.92
N TRP A 455 8.26 0.04 -27.02
CA TRP A 455 8.32 -1.31 -26.44
C TRP A 455 9.19 -2.22 -27.30
N ASP A 456 10.46 -1.88 -27.44
CA ASP A 456 11.44 -2.66 -28.18
C ASP A 456 12.20 -3.60 -27.23
N PHE A 457 12.01 -4.90 -27.45
CA PHE A 457 12.60 -5.95 -26.64
C PHE A 457 13.98 -6.41 -27.16
N SER A 458 14.57 -5.69 -28.12
CA SER A 458 15.92 -5.97 -28.63
C SER A 458 17.01 -5.67 -27.59
N ASN A 459 16.78 -4.67 -26.73
CA ASN A 459 17.71 -4.28 -25.68
C ASN A 459 17.52 -5.13 -24.41
N THR A 460 18.49 -5.98 -24.12
CA THR A 460 18.48 -6.89 -22.96
C THR A 460 19.12 -6.29 -21.70
N THR A 461 19.45 -5.00 -21.71
CA THR A 461 19.97 -4.31 -20.50
C THR A 461 18.89 -4.31 -19.41
N GLU A 462 19.27 -4.57 -18.17
CA GLU A 462 18.35 -4.51 -17.03
C GLU A 462 17.80 -3.07 -16.90
N GLY A 463 16.49 -2.95 -16.64
CA GLY A 463 15.78 -1.67 -16.62
C GLY A 463 15.36 -1.12 -17.99
N SER A 464 15.74 -1.77 -19.10
CA SER A 464 15.40 -1.27 -20.45
C SER A 464 13.89 -1.14 -20.65
N ILE A 465 13.10 -2.07 -20.10
CA ILE A 465 11.63 -2.05 -20.22
C ILE A 465 10.98 -0.92 -19.43
N CYS A 466 11.66 -0.34 -18.46
CA CYS A 466 11.17 0.76 -17.63
C CYS A 466 11.16 2.10 -18.37
N HIS A 467 11.83 2.14 -19.52
CA HIS A 467 11.83 3.28 -20.43
C HIS A 467 10.70 3.20 -21.46
N PHE A 468 9.93 2.11 -21.47
CA PHE A 468 8.80 1.94 -22.37
C PHE A 468 7.69 2.92 -22.03
N THR A 469 7.03 3.43 -23.07
CA THR A 469 5.92 4.37 -22.90
C THR A 469 4.80 3.69 -22.12
N GLY A 470 4.38 4.31 -21.01
CA GLY A 470 3.31 3.78 -20.18
C GLY A 470 3.71 2.64 -19.24
N VAL A 471 5.00 2.35 -19.06
CA VAL A 471 5.47 1.35 -18.07
C VAL A 471 6.18 2.08 -16.93
N ASP A 472 5.71 1.89 -15.70
CA ASP A 472 6.43 2.32 -14.49
C ASP A 472 7.00 1.09 -13.79
N CYS A 473 8.29 1.11 -13.52
CA CYS A 473 8.96 0.07 -12.74
C CYS A 473 9.11 0.44 -11.26
N TRP A 474 9.49 -0.55 -10.46
CA TRP A 474 9.90 -0.35 -9.07
C TRP A 474 11.15 0.52 -8.96
N HIS A 475 12.11 0.27 -9.86
CA HIS A 475 13.35 1.03 -10.03
C HIS A 475 13.67 1.13 -11.53
N ASP A 476 14.33 2.20 -11.96
CA ASP A 476 14.62 2.44 -13.39
C ASP A 476 15.61 1.40 -13.97
N ASP A 477 16.44 0.80 -13.10
CA ASP A 477 17.45 -0.20 -13.45
C ASP A 477 17.03 -1.66 -13.19
N GLU A 478 15.79 -1.90 -12.75
CA GLU A 478 15.27 -3.25 -12.49
C GLU A 478 14.09 -3.53 -13.41
N ASN A 479 14.11 -4.67 -14.12
CA ASN A 479 12.99 -5.12 -14.96
C ASN A 479 11.80 -5.63 -14.11
N ARG A 480 11.25 -4.77 -13.25
CA ARG A 480 10.17 -5.08 -12.32
C ARG A 480 9.04 -4.10 -12.48
N VAL A 481 7.99 -4.51 -13.17
CA VAL A 481 6.86 -3.65 -13.54
C VAL A 481 5.92 -3.44 -12.36
N LEU A 482 5.60 -2.18 -12.05
CA LEU A 482 4.61 -1.81 -11.03
C LEU A 482 3.31 -1.28 -11.63
N ASN A 483 3.40 -0.46 -12.68
CA ASN A 483 2.22 0.08 -13.33
C ASN A 483 2.34 -0.03 -14.84
N ILE A 484 1.21 -0.33 -15.49
CA ILE A 484 1.06 -0.20 -16.93
C ILE A 484 -0.07 0.81 -17.16
N ARG A 485 0.26 1.94 -17.79
CA ARG A 485 -0.63 3.06 -18.12
C ARG A 485 -0.53 3.38 -19.61
N ILE A 486 -1.31 2.66 -20.40
CA ILE A 486 -1.36 2.78 -21.86
C ILE A 486 -2.73 3.32 -22.32
N ALA A 487 -3.26 4.27 -21.54
CA ALA A 487 -4.53 4.92 -21.82
C ALA A 487 -4.44 5.85 -23.03
N ASP A 488 -5.56 6.02 -23.75
CA ASP A 488 -5.70 6.95 -24.88
C ASP A 488 -4.66 6.74 -26.00
N MET A 489 -4.36 5.47 -26.31
CA MET A 489 -3.39 5.09 -27.34
C MET A 489 -4.05 4.52 -28.60
N GLY A 490 -5.38 4.48 -28.68
CA GLY A 490 -6.13 3.92 -29.81
C GLY A 490 -5.93 2.41 -29.99
N LEU A 491 -5.55 1.70 -28.93
CA LEU A 491 -5.24 0.26 -28.95
C LEU A 491 -6.51 -0.56 -29.15
N ARG A 492 -6.44 -1.63 -29.95
CA ARG A 492 -7.55 -2.57 -30.19
C ARG A 492 -7.19 -3.98 -29.76
N GLY A 493 -8.19 -4.83 -29.61
CA GLY A 493 -8.03 -6.23 -29.21
C GLY A 493 -8.86 -6.56 -27.98
N GLU A 494 -8.58 -7.69 -27.36
CA GLU A 494 -9.24 -8.11 -26.12
C GLU A 494 -8.40 -7.74 -24.90
N PHE A 495 -8.92 -8.00 -23.69
CA PHE A 495 -8.18 -7.82 -22.46
C PHE A 495 -6.85 -8.62 -22.51
N PRO A 496 -5.68 -7.98 -22.29
CA PRO A 496 -4.40 -8.63 -22.52
C PRO A 496 -4.06 -9.60 -21.38
N LEU A 497 -4.24 -10.90 -21.63
CA LEU A 497 -4.00 -11.96 -20.64
C LEU A 497 -2.54 -12.08 -20.19
N GLY A 498 -1.60 -11.52 -20.97
CA GLY A 498 -0.18 -11.47 -20.63
C GLY A 498 0.14 -10.79 -19.30
N VAL A 499 -0.77 -9.93 -18.80
CA VAL A 499 -0.64 -9.24 -17.51
C VAL A 499 -0.42 -10.19 -16.33
N ALA A 500 -0.86 -11.45 -16.44
CA ALA A 500 -0.61 -12.48 -15.42
C ALA A 500 0.87 -12.76 -15.17
N GLY A 501 1.75 -12.49 -16.14
CA GLY A 501 3.19 -12.62 -16.00
C GLY A 501 3.84 -11.48 -15.21
N CYS A 502 3.15 -10.34 -15.06
CA CYS A 502 3.67 -9.16 -14.37
C CYS A 502 3.50 -9.32 -12.85
N SER A 503 4.48 -9.97 -12.21
CA SER A 503 4.36 -10.49 -10.84
C SER A 503 4.14 -9.42 -9.76
N SER A 504 4.58 -8.18 -10.02
CA SER A 504 4.57 -7.07 -9.04
C SER A 504 3.59 -5.95 -9.41
N ILE A 505 2.70 -6.16 -10.38
CA ILE A 505 1.81 -5.10 -10.86
C ILE A 505 0.81 -4.66 -9.78
N THR A 506 0.73 -3.35 -9.60
CA THR A 506 -0.14 -2.67 -8.63
C THR A 506 -1.13 -1.71 -9.30
N GLY A 507 -0.84 -1.24 -10.51
CA GLY A 507 -1.73 -0.38 -11.30
C GLY A 507 -1.83 -0.85 -12.74
N PHE A 508 -3.06 -0.97 -13.23
CA PHE A 508 -3.33 -1.36 -14.61
C PHE A 508 -4.39 -0.43 -15.21
N ASP A 509 -3.97 0.41 -16.15
CA ASP A 509 -4.79 1.40 -16.83
C ASP A 509 -4.63 1.23 -18.35
N ILE A 510 -5.70 0.76 -18.98
CA ILE A 510 -5.84 0.64 -20.43
C ILE A 510 -7.07 1.43 -20.92
N SER A 511 -7.49 2.43 -20.13
CA SER A 511 -8.70 3.22 -20.39
C SER A 511 -8.62 4.02 -21.69
N SER A 512 -9.77 4.48 -22.20
CA SER A 512 -9.84 5.32 -23.40
C SER A 512 -9.20 4.68 -24.63
N ASN A 513 -9.43 3.39 -24.84
CA ASN A 513 -8.94 2.65 -26.00
C ASN A 513 -10.13 2.00 -26.73
N ASN A 514 -9.83 1.14 -27.71
CA ASN A 514 -10.79 0.38 -28.48
C ASN A 514 -10.76 -1.12 -28.10
N ILE A 515 -10.53 -1.42 -26.82
CA ILE A 515 -10.50 -2.79 -26.31
C ILE A 515 -11.91 -3.36 -26.24
N HIS A 516 -12.13 -4.52 -26.82
CA HIS A 516 -13.43 -5.20 -26.91
C HIS A 516 -13.42 -6.57 -26.23
N GLY A 517 -14.53 -7.31 -26.32
CA GLY A 517 -14.66 -8.62 -25.68
C GLY A 517 -15.05 -8.52 -24.21
N ASN A 518 -14.84 -9.60 -23.46
CA ASN A 518 -15.28 -9.71 -22.08
C ASN A 518 -14.13 -9.45 -21.10
N ILE A 519 -14.46 -8.98 -19.90
CA ILE A 519 -13.52 -9.03 -18.77
C ILE A 519 -13.33 -10.51 -18.39
N PRO A 520 -12.09 -11.04 -18.32
CA PRO A 520 -11.85 -12.46 -18.04
C PRO A 520 -12.49 -12.95 -16.73
N ASN A 521 -13.10 -14.14 -16.76
CA ASN A 521 -13.75 -14.73 -15.58
C ASN A 521 -12.77 -15.08 -14.44
N ASN A 522 -11.48 -15.17 -14.73
CA ASN A 522 -10.39 -15.47 -13.81
C ASN A 522 -9.52 -14.24 -13.52
N ILE A 523 -10.10 -13.03 -13.59
CA ILE A 523 -9.41 -11.75 -13.46
C ILE A 523 -8.52 -11.67 -12.20
N SER A 524 -8.92 -12.29 -11.07
CA SER A 524 -8.13 -12.27 -9.83
C SER A 524 -6.80 -13.03 -9.95
N LYS A 525 -6.72 -14.02 -10.84
CA LYS A 525 -5.46 -14.70 -11.14
C LYS A 525 -4.55 -13.89 -12.04
N LEU A 526 -5.13 -12.98 -12.84
CA LEU A 526 -4.39 -12.13 -13.76
C LEU A 526 -3.83 -10.88 -13.04
N ILE A 527 -4.60 -10.31 -12.11
CA ILE A 527 -4.31 -9.01 -11.48
C ILE A 527 -4.52 -9.01 -9.95
N GLY A 528 -4.24 -10.13 -9.27
CA GLY A 528 -4.59 -10.33 -7.86
C GLY A 528 -4.02 -9.33 -6.85
N TYR A 529 -2.90 -8.67 -7.19
CA TYR A 529 -2.25 -7.65 -6.36
C TYR A 529 -2.54 -6.21 -6.80
N VAL A 530 -3.34 -6.02 -7.84
CA VAL A 530 -3.65 -4.69 -8.37
C VAL A 530 -4.51 -3.91 -7.38
N THR A 531 -4.11 -2.66 -7.17
CA THR A 531 -4.77 -1.68 -6.32
C THR A 531 -5.59 -0.67 -7.11
N SER A 532 -5.25 -0.45 -8.38
CA SER A 532 -5.92 0.49 -9.28
C SER A 532 -6.15 -0.17 -10.63
N LEU A 533 -7.41 -0.40 -10.97
CA LEU A 533 -7.83 -0.96 -12.26
C LEU A 533 -8.73 0.03 -12.99
N ASP A 534 -8.25 0.56 -14.11
CA ASP A 534 -9.04 1.40 -14.99
C ASP A 534 -9.18 0.78 -16.39
N LEU A 535 -10.41 0.37 -16.70
CA LEU A 535 -10.82 -0.18 -17.98
C LEU A 535 -11.87 0.71 -18.67
N SER A 536 -12.05 1.94 -18.17
CA SER A 536 -13.12 2.82 -18.64
C SER A 536 -12.92 3.28 -20.09
N SER A 537 -14.00 3.75 -20.73
CA SER A 537 -13.96 4.30 -22.08
C SER A 537 -13.40 3.31 -23.10
N ASN A 538 -13.96 2.10 -23.14
CA ASN A 538 -13.59 1.03 -24.05
C ASN A 538 -14.85 0.40 -24.68
N GLN A 539 -14.71 -0.73 -25.38
CA GLN A 539 -15.80 -1.49 -26.00
C GLN A 539 -16.03 -2.83 -25.29
N LEU A 540 -15.69 -2.93 -23.99
CA LEU A 540 -15.86 -4.15 -23.21
C LEU A 540 -17.34 -4.50 -23.05
N SER A 541 -17.66 -5.79 -23.11
CA SER A 541 -19.03 -6.31 -23.16
C SER A 541 -19.19 -7.53 -22.25
N GLY A 542 -20.42 -8.02 -22.11
CA GLY A 542 -20.73 -9.13 -21.21
C GLY A 542 -20.83 -8.69 -19.75
N GLU A 543 -20.87 -9.65 -18.83
CA GLU A 543 -21.07 -9.41 -17.40
C GLU A 543 -19.77 -9.03 -16.67
N ILE A 544 -19.90 -8.28 -15.57
CA ILE A 544 -18.78 -8.06 -14.64
C ILE A 544 -18.51 -9.38 -13.90
N PRO A 545 -17.31 -9.99 -14.00
CA PRO A 545 -17.05 -11.27 -13.40
C PRO A 545 -17.05 -11.19 -11.88
N VAL A 546 -17.77 -12.10 -11.22
CA VAL A 546 -17.82 -12.20 -9.75
C VAL A 546 -16.43 -12.36 -9.12
N ASP A 547 -15.50 -12.97 -9.85
CA ASP A 547 -14.11 -13.19 -9.42
C ASP A 547 -13.34 -11.89 -9.15
N ILE A 548 -13.80 -10.74 -9.65
CA ILE A 548 -13.20 -9.43 -9.32
C ILE A 548 -13.26 -9.11 -7.82
N ALA A 549 -14.21 -9.70 -7.09
CA ALA A 549 -14.31 -9.60 -5.64
C ALA A 549 -13.16 -10.28 -4.90
N ASN A 550 -12.39 -11.14 -5.56
CA ASN A 550 -11.19 -11.78 -5.00
C ASN A 550 -9.95 -10.87 -5.13
N CYS A 551 -10.01 -9.75 -5.86
CA CYS A 551 -8.93 -8.75 -5.92
C CYS A 551 -8.96 -7.85 -4.68
N THR A 552 -8.64 -8.43 -3.51
CA THR A 552 -8.79 -7.81 -2.19
C THR A 552 -7.98 -6.52 -1.96
N TYR A 553 -7.00 -6.23 -2.80
CA TYR A 553 -6.18 -5.02 -2.74
C TYR A 553 -6.75 -3.82 -3.50
N LEU A 554 -7.84 -3.99 -4.26
CA LEU A 554 -8.41 -2.92 -5.07
C LEU A 554 -8.91 -1.74 -4.22
N ASN A 555 -8.40 -0.56 -4.55
CA ASN A 555 -8.85 0.73 -4.05
C ASN A 555 -9.64 1.50 -5.11
N LEU A 556 -9.29 1.33 -6.39
CA LEU A 556 -9.91 2.01 -7.52
C LEU A 556 -10.32 0.97 -8.56
N LEU A 557 -11.61 1.01 -8.93
CA LEU A 557 -12.19 0.23 -10.02
C LEU A 557 -13.05 1.13 -10.89
N ARG A 558 -12.60 1.38 -12.13
CA ARG A 558 -13.32 2.17 -13.12
C ARG A 558 -13.65 1.29 -14.34
N LEU A 559 -14.94 1.15 -14.61
CA LEU A 559 -15.51 0.38 -15.72
C LEU A 559 -16.49 1.23 -16.54
N ASP A 560 -16.46 2.55 -16.37
CA ASP A 560 -17.36 3.47 -17.04
C ASP A 560 -17.24 3.40 -18.56
N ASP A 561 -18.26 3.85 -19.29
CA ASP A 561 -18.19 4.02 -20.74
C ASP A 561 -17.79 2.73 -21.46
N ASN A 562 -18.53 1.68 -21.19
CA ASN A 562 -18.38 0.38 -21.83
C ASN A 562 -19.76 -0.17 -22.23
N GLN A 563 -19.81 -1.41 -22.69
CA GLN A 563 -21.02 -2.12 -23.11
C GLN A 563 -21.37 -3.27 -22.14
N LEU A 564 -20.97 -3.16 -20.87
CA LEU A 564 -21.17 -4.20 -19.85
C LEU A 564 -22.65 -4.40 -19.54
N THR A 565 -23.07 -5.66 -19.39
CA THR A 565 -24.44 -6.09 -19.15
C THR A 565 -24.55 -6.88 -17.84
N GLY A 566 -25.75 -7.34 -17.48
CA GLY A 566 -25.98 -8.15 -16.29
C GLY A 566 -26.07 -7.32 -15.02
N GLN A 567 -25.75 -7.92 -13.88
CA GLN A 567 -25.77 -7.27 -12.57
C GLN A 567 -24.38 -6.87 -12.12
N ILE A 568 -24.28 -5.85 -11.27
CA ILE A 568 -23.06 -5.59 -10.51
C ILE A 568 -22.96 -6.68 -9.44
N PRO A 569 -21.92 -7.54 -9.42
CA PRO A 569 -21.84 -8.62 -8.45
C PRO A 569 -21.88 -8.06 -7.01
N PRO A 570 -22.82 -8.51 -6.15
CA PRO A 570 -22.93 -8.00 -4.79
C PRO A 570 -21.66 -8.26 -3.96
N GLN A 571 -20.87 -9.27 -4.33
CA GLN A 571 -19.58 -9.61 -3.74
C GLN A 571 -18.54 -8.49 -3.87
N ILE A 572 -18.66 -7.58 -4.85
CA ILE A 572 -17.81 -6.38 -4.95
C ILE A 572 -17.94 -5.53 -3.68
N GLY A 573 -19.10 -5.55 -3.02
CA GLY A 573 -19.32 -4.89 -1.73
C GLY A 573 -18.41 -5.41 -0.61
N LEU A 574 -17.81 -6.60 -0.74
CA LEU A 574 -16.87 -7.17 0.24
C LEU A 574 -15.47 -6.56 0.16
N LEU A 575 -15.15 -5.82 -0.91
CA LEU A 575 -13.87 -5.15 -1.07
C LEU A 575 -13.76 -3.95 -0.11
N ASN A 576 -13.20 -4.21 1.08
CA ASN A 576 -13.11 -3.23 2.18
C ASN A 576 -12.21 -2.03 1.90
N ARG A 577 -11.31 -2.12 0.91
CA ARG A 577 -10.38 -1.05 0.54
C ARG A 577 -10.89 -0.12 -0.56
N MET A 578 -12.08 -0.39 -1.12
CA MET A 578 -12.63 0.38 -2.24
C MET A 578 -12.86 1.85 -1.87
N LYS A 579 -12.18 2.76 -2.57
CA LYS A 579 -12.25 4.22 -2.43
C LYS A 579 -12.89 4.88 -3.64
N THR A 580 -12.67 4.33 -4.83
CA THR A 580 -13.21 4.84 -6.09
C THR A 580 -13.84 3.68 -6.84
N PHE A 581 -15.14 3.80 -7.12
CA PHE A 581 -15.89 2.83 -7.90
C PHE A 581 -16.76 3.58 -8.89
N SER A 582 -16.75 3.15 -10.15
CA SER A 582 -17.52 3.81 -11.19
C SER A 582 -17.83 2.82 -12.33
N VAL A 583 -19.10 2.74 -12.70
CA VAL A 583 -19.67 1.84 -13.73
C VAL A 583 -20.64 2.60 -14.66
N THR A 584 -20.48 3.92 -14.71
CA THR A 584 -21.33 4.87 -15.42
C THR A 584 -21.42 4.54 -16.90
N ARG A 585 -22.54 4.86 -17.56
CA ARG A 585 -22.71 4.67 -19.02
C ARG A 585 -22.38 3.24 -19.49
N ASN A 586 -23.06 2.26 -18.89
CA ASN A 586 -23.07 0.86 -19.31
C ASN A 586 -24.52 0.39 -19.54
N ARG A 587 -24.73 -0.93 -19.69
CA ARG A 587 -26.05 -1.58 -19.84
C ARG A 587 -26.37 -2.46 -18.62
N LEU A 588 -25.93 -2.05 -17.44
CA LEU A 588 -26.09 -2.81 -16.20
C LEU A 588 -27.52 -2.72 -15.64
N SER A 589 -27.89 -3.73 -14.86
CA SER A 589 -29.22 -3.88 -14.26
C SER A 589 -29.17 -4.50 -12.86
N GLY A 590 -30.28 -4.43 -12.12
CA GLY A 590 -30.38 -5.03 -10.79
C GLY A 590 -29.88 -4.13 -9.65
N PRO A 591 -29.79 -4.67 -8.43
CA PRO A 591 -29.52 -3.88 -7.24
C PRO A 591 -28.06 -3.37 -7.19
N VAL A 592 -27.87 -2.14 -6.72
CA VAL A 592 -26.54 -1.60 -6.40
C VAL A 592 -25.94 -2.32 -5.17
N PRO A 593 -24.66 -2.75 -5.20
CA PRO A 593 -24.03 -3.44 -4.08
C PRO A 593 -23.84 -2.52 -2.88
N ARG A 594 -23.95 -3.10 -1.67
CA ARG A 594 -23.62 -2.41 -0.42
C ARG A 594 -22.19 -2.73 0.00
N PHE A 595 -21.38 -1.71 0.19
CA PHE A 595 -19.99 -1.88 0.60
C PHE A 595 -19.87 -2.02 2.12
N ILE A 596 -19.12 -3.03 2.58
CA ILE A 596 -19.01 -3.37 4.00
C ILE A 596 -18.29 -2.32 4.85
N ASN A 597 -17.48 -1.46 4.20
CA ASN A 597 -16.79 -0.34 4.84
C ASN A 597 -17.71 0.89 5.04
N GLY A 598 -18.99 0.81 4.65
CA GLY A 598 -19.94 1.90 4.75
C GLY A 598 -19.78 2.97 3.67
N THR A 599 -18.92 2.75 2.66
CA THR A 599 -18.77 3.66 1.52
C THR A 599 -20.02 3.62 0.67
N ILE A 600 -20.67 4.78 0.53
CA ILE A 600 -21.77 5.01 -0.40
C ILE A 600 -21.20 5.83 -1.55
N PHE A 601 -21.10 5.21 -2.73
CA PHE A 601 -20.69 5.91 -3.93
C PHE A 601 -21.83 6.80 -4.43
N SER A 602 -21.48 7.94 -5.02
CA SER A 602 -22.46 8.90 -5.55
C SER A 602 -23.35 8.27 -6.62
N ALA A 603 -24.56 8.80 -6.82
CA ALA A 603 -25.42 8.37 -7.93
C ALA A 603 -24.76 8.55 -9.31
N GLU A 604 -23.79 9.47 -9.41
CA GLU A 604 -23.03 9.70 -10.64
C GLU A 604 -22.19 8.49 -11.03
N SER A 605 -21.60 7.77 -10.06
CA SER A 605 -20.81 6.53 -10.27
C SER A 605 -21.60 5.39 -10.93
N TYR A 606 -22.93 5.49 -10.95
CA TYR A 606 -23.84 4.49 -11.49
C TYR A 606 -24.69 5.04 -12.64
N ALA A 607 -24.55 6.32 -12.96
CA ALA A 607 -25.47 7.03 -13.85
C ALA A 607 -25.49 6.41 -15.25
N ASN A 608 -26.60 6.62 -15.96
CA ASN A 608 -26.80 6.11 -17.32
C ASN A 608 -26.76 4.58 -17.45
N ASN A 609 -27.13 3.85 -16.39
CA ASN A 609 -27.48 2.43 -16.43
C ASN A 609 -28.98 2.27 -16.14
N VAL A 610 -29.79 2.09 -17.18
CA VAL A 610 -31.26 2.15 -17.09
C VAL A 610 -31.85 1.07 -16.16
N GLY A 611 -31.17 -0.07 -15.99
CA GLY A 611 -31.69 -1.19 -15.21
C GLY A 611 -31.30 -1.20 -13.73
N LEU A 612 -30.48 -0.25 -13.25
CA LEU A 612 -30.02 -0.25 -11.86
C LEU A 612 -31.11 0.23 -10.90
N CYS A 613 -31.16 -0.39 -9.73
CA CYS A 613 -32.14 -0.12 -8.68
C CYS A 613 -31.52 -0.26 -7.29
N ASP A 614 -32.28 0.09 -6.25
CA ASP A 614 -31.83 0.28 -4.87
C ASP A 614 -30.86 1.47 -4.68
N GLU A 615 -30.71 1.94 -3.43
CA GLU A 615 -30.04 3.19 -3.06
C GLU A 615 -28.68 3.37 -3.77
N PRO A 616 -28.48 4.46 -4.55
CA PRO A 616 -29.24 5.72 -4.58
C PRO A 616 -30.49 5.76 -5.50
N PHE A 617 -30.86 4.67 -6.16
CA PHE A 617 -32.01 4.57 -7.08
C PHE A 617 -33.28 4.03 -6.40
N PRO A 618 -34.45 4.12 -7.06
CA PRO A 618 -35.68 3.50 -6.57
C PRO A 618 -35.53 1.99 -6.31
N PRO A 619 -36.28 1.41 -5.37
CA PRO A 619 -36.20 -0.02 -5.05
C PRO A 619 -36.49 -0.91 -6.26
N CYS A 620 -35.79 -2.02 -6.37
CA CYS A 620 -36.04 -2.98 -7.45
C CYS A 620 -37.48 -3.51 -7.43
N GLN A 621 -38.15 -3.52 -8.59
CA GLN A 621 -39.49 -4.10 -8.72
C GLN A 621 -39.41 -5.62 -8.49
N ARG A 622 -39.81 -6.07 -7.29
CA ARG A 622 -39.93 -7.50 -7.01
C ARG A 622 -41.12 -8.03 -7.80
N PRO A 623 -40.98 -9.10 -8.61
CA PRO A 623 -42.14 -9.76 -9.20
C PRO A 623 -43.06 -10.19 -8.06
N ALA A 624 -44.35 -9.87 -8.17
CA ALA A 624 -45.36 -10.20 -7.17
C ALA A 624 -45.25 -11.69 -6.82
N ARG A 625 -45.00 -12.02 -5.55
CA ARG A 625 -45.03 -13.41 -5.06
C ARG A 625 -46.38 -14.00 -5.49
N LYS A 626 -46.37 -14.95 -6.42
CA LYS A 626 -47.55 -15.78 -6.68
C LYS A 626 -47.87 -16.48 -5.37
N SER A 627 -49.00 -16.12 -4.76
CA SER A 627 -49.45 -16.72 -3.52
C SER A 627 -49.60 -18.23 -3.72
N HIS A 628 -48.86 -19.02 -2.92
CA HIS A 628 -49.03 -20.47 -2.83
C HIS A 628 -50.28 -20.86 -2.01
N ALA A 629 -51.15 -19.92 -1.63
CA ALA A 629 -52.39 -20.20 -0.91
C ALA A 629 -53.27 -21.30 -1.57
N PRO A 630 -53.39 -21.40 -2.92
CA PRO A 630 -54.16 -22.48 -3.53
C PRO A 630 -53.56 -23.87 -3.28
N VAL A 631 -52.22 -23.97 -3.19
CA VAL A 631 -51.50 -25.24 -3.02
C VAL A 631 -51.57 -25.72 -1.56
N ILE A 632 -51.53 -24.80 -0.60
CA ILE A 632 -51.65 -25.11 0.83
C ILE A 632 -53.09 -25.53 1.17
N VAL A 633 -54.09 -24.84 0.60
CA VAL A 633 -55.50 -25.22 0.76
C VAL A 633 -55.79 -26.57 0.07
N GLY A 634 -55.21 -26.84 -1.10
CA GLY A 634 -55.31 -28.14 -1.77
C GLY A 634 -54.68 -29.30 -0.99
N GLY A 635 -53.52 -29.07 -0.37
CA GLY A 635 -52.83 -30.05 0.47
C GLY A 635 -53.58 -30.39 1.77
N ALA A 636 -54.18 -29.39 2.42
CA ALA A 636 -54.96 -29.59 3.65
C ALA A 636 -56.25 -30.40 3.41
N VAL A 637 -56.95 -30.14 2.31
CA VAL A 637 -58.17 -30.87 1.94
C VAL A 637 -57.84 -32.31 1.50
N GLY A 638 -56.74 -32.51 0.76
CA GLY A 638 -56.26 -33.84 0.39
C GLY A 638 -55.82 -34.68 1.59
N GLY A 639 -55.12 -34.08 2.55
CA GLY A 639 -54.70 -34.74 3.80
C GLY A 639 -55.87 -35.19 4.67
N LEU A 640 -56.91 -34.34 4.80
CA LEU A 640 -58.12 -34.68 5.54
C LEU A 640 -58.89 -35.84 4.88
N ALA A 641 -59.01 -35.85 3.55
CA ALA A 641 -59.66 -36.93 2.82
C ALA A 641 -58.92 -38.27 2.98
N ILE A 642 -57.58 -38.27 2.90
CA ILE A 642 -56.76 -39.48 3.11
C ILE A 642 -56.90 -39.98 4.55
N SER A 643 -56.86 -39.08 5.54
CA SER A 643 -57.01 -39.46 6.95
C SER A 643 -58.38 -40.07 7.25
N ALA A 644 -59.45 -39.52 6.67
CA ALA A 644 -60.81 -40.06 6.82
C ALA A 644 -60.97 -41.42 6.14
N PHE A 645 -60.33 -41.62 4.97
CA PHE A 645 -60.34 -42.89 4.26
C PHE A 645 -59.58 -43.99 5.03
N VAL A 646 -58.39 -43.66 5.55
CA VAL A 646 -57.61 -44.57 6.39
C VAL A 646 -58.37 -44.92 7.67
N PHE A 647 -59.00 -43.93 8.32
CA PHE A 647 -59.80 -44.17 9.51
C PHE A 647 -61.00 -45.09 9.23
N SER A 648 -61.66 -44.91 8.08
CA SER A 648 -62.78 -45.77 7.66
C SER A 648 -62.34 -47.21 7.40
N ILE A 649 -61.16 -47.42 6.79
CA ILE A 649 -60.58 -48.76 6.60
C ILE A 649 -60.23 -49.40 7.95
N VAL A 650 -59.60 -48.66 8.86
CA VAL A 650 -59.23 -49.17 10.18
C VAL A 650 -60.48 -49.56 10.98
N MET A 651 -61.52 -48.73 10.97
CA MET A 651 -62.79 -49.05 11.61
C MET A 651 -63.47 -50.27 10.98
N PHE A 652 -63.43 -50.42 9.65
CA PHE A 652 -63.92 -51.62 8.98
C PHE A 652 -63.14 -52.89 9.38
N VAL A 653 -61.81 -52.79 9.53
CA VAL A 653 -60.98 -53.92 10.02
C VAL A 653 -61.27 -54.26 11.48
N ILE A 654 -61.49 -53.26 12.34
CA ILE A 654 -61.84 -53.48 13.75
C ILE A 654 -63.22 -54.15 13.85
N VAL A 655 -64.23 -53.64 13.13
CA VAL A 655 -65.59 -54.19 13.15
C VAL A 655 -65.61 -55.60 12.54
N SER A 656 -64.87 -55.85 11.45
CA SER A 656 -64.76 -57.20 10.88
C SER A 656 -64.00 -58.17 11.79
N LYS A 657 -62.97 -57.72 12.53
CA LYS A 657 -62.29 -58.52 13.56
C LYS A 657 -63.18 -58.78 14.78
N MET A 658 -64.01 -57.83 15.20
CA MET A 658 -65.00 -58.02 16.26
C MET A 658 -66.11 -59.00 15.86
N SER A 659 -66.59 -58.91 14.62
CA SER A 659 -67.57 -59.85 14.07
C SER A 659 -66.99 -61.27 13.94
N ARG A 660 -65.69 -61.41 13.58
CA ARG A 660 -64.98 -62.69 13.58
C ARG A 660 -64.69 -63.23 14.98
N LYS A 661 -64.46 -62.37 15.99
CA LYS A 661 -64.34 -62.78 17.40
C LYS A 661 -65.67 -63.16 18.06
N LYS A 662 -66.81 -62.72 17.51
CA LYS A 662 -68.15 -63.18 17.94
C LYS A 662 -68.47 -64.63 17.50
N LYS A 663 -67.63 -65.24 16.65
CA LYS A 663 -67.75 -66.62 16.16
C LYS A 663 -66.73 -67.63 16.74
N LYS A 664 -65.86 -67.22 17.67
CA LYS A 664 -65.02 -68.12 18.47
C LYS A 664 -65.02 -67.64 19.92
N GLY A 665 -65.95 -68.17 20.71
CA GLY A 665 -66.08 -67.88 22.13
C GLY A 665 -64.93 -68.44 22.93
N GLU A 666 -63.88 -67.65 23.15
CA GLU A 666 -62.86 -67.90 24.17
C GLU A 666 -62.41 -66.57 24.76
N TRP A 667 -63.10 -66.13 25.83
CA TRP A 667 -62.82 -64.89 26.56
C TRP A 667 -62.20 -65.19 27.92
N ALA A 668 -61.12 -65.99 27.96
CA ALA A 668 -60.42 -66.28 29.21
C ALA A 668 -58.97 -66.76 28.99
N LYS A 669 -58.03 -65.87 28.63
CA LYS A 669 -56.59 -66.01 29.01
C LYS A 669 -55.62 -64.88 28.62
N SER A 670 -56.05 -63.69 28.20
CA SER A 670 -55.11 -62.61 27.81
C SER A 670 -55.34 -61.31 28.58
N ILE A 671 -55.54 -61.42 29.90
CA ILE A 671 -55.46 -60.30 30.86
C ILE A 671 -54.31 -60.62 31.82
N LYS A 672 -53.09 -60.73 31.31
CA LYS A 672 -51.85 -60.70 32.12
C LYS A 672 -50.66 -60.06 31.41
N ASP A 673 -50.69 -59.91 30.08
CA ASP A 673 -49.59 -59.25 29.34
C ASP A 673 -49.79 -57.75 29.05
N ALA A 674 -50.95 -57.18 29.39
CA ALA A 674 -51.25 -55.76 29.13
C ALA A 674 -50.55 -54.77 30.09
N ARG A 675 -49.78 -55.25 31.08
CA ARG A 675 -49.01 -54.37 31.99
C ARG A 675 -47.58 -54.06 31.53
N ARG A 676 -47.09 -54.64 30.42
CA ARG A 676 -45.74 -54.35 29.89
C ARG A 676 -45.68 -53.33 28.75
N ILE A 677 -46.81 -52.85 28.24
CA ILE A 677 -46.88 -51.96 27.06
C ILE A 677 -47.13 -50.48 27.43
N LYS A 678 -47.23 -50.14 28.72
CA LYS A 678 -47.38 -48.73 29.17
C LYS A 678 -46.07 -47.93 29.25
N ALA A 679 -44.90 -48.52 28.96
CA ALA A 679 -43.62 -47.83 29.04
C ALA A 679 -43.10 -47.28 27.70
N SER A 680 -43.66 -47.68 26.55
CA SER A 680 -43.10 -47.30 25.23
C SER A 680 -43.77 -46.10 24.55
N TYR A 681 -44.90 -45.61 25.06
CA TYR A 681 -45.61 -44.45 24.47
C TYR A 681 -45.24 -43.10 25.11
N MET A 682 -44.43 -43.09 26.17
CA MET A 682 -44.01 -41.86 26.86
C MET A 682 -42.70 -41.26 26.30
N TYR A 683 -42.10 -41.85 25.26
CA TYR A 683 -40.83 -41.39 24.66
C TYR A 683 -40.99 -40.68 23.31
N ILE A 684 -42.19 -40.61 22.72
CA ILE A 684 -42.41 -39.98 21.40
C ILE A 684 -42.94 -38.54 21.53
N PHE A 685 -43.37 -38.11 22.72
CA PHE A 685 -43.96 -36.78 22.94
C PHE A 685 -42.94 -35.66 23.24
N PHE A 686 -41.63 -35.95 23.25
CA PHE A 686 -40.57 -34.98 23.60
C PHE A 686 -39.67 -34.56 22.43
N TRP A 687 -40.01 -34.92 21.19
CA TRP A 687 -39.18 -34.62 19.99
C TRP A 687 -39.87 -33.69 18.99
N TRP A 688 -40.72 -32.79 19.49
CA TRP A 688 -41.27 -31.70 18.71
C TRP A 688 -41.43 -30.47 19.61
N HIS A 689 -40.30 -29.81 19.90
CA HIS A 689 -40.28 -28.44 20.35
C HIS A 689 -39.04 -27.70 19.86
#